data_AF-A0A416ABZ9-F1
#
_entry.id   AF-A0A416ABZ9-F1
#
_cell.length_a   1.000
_cell.length_b   1.000
_cell.length_c   1.000
_cell.angle_alpha   90.00
_cell.angle_beta   90.00
_cell.angle_gamma   90.00
#
_symmetry.space_group_name_H-M   'P 1'
#
loop_
_entity.id
_entity.type
_entity.pdbx_description
1 polymer ?
#
loop_
_entity_poly.entity_id
_entity_poly.type
_entity_poly.pdbx_seq_one_letter_code
_entity_poly.pdbx_strand_id
1 'polypeptide(L)'
;MFSWSEILTNINVSLWEKEENVDPTQLKSARAISSYLLQLQNPEVDFKDVLSFRTFKTFTERSDLTRVEDNSMPENTRGKGVRDLRFLNLDINAFRKFPSGHPFSVPFSVEKSKPCSLVLVGRNSVGKSSLYDAMEYVFTGQVSEAGLRGQERPSFIRHGDDLAIPEVRISTVSGEFRSYEQVKKFSFSLNSCFCSEADIIEVGNVASSDKYLDGVNLFASSFGFSPLIEIKESLRKYLNTNWNYIADNHAKWEKELSEKEKLVAEAEKRELTLKDLSTSWQNMEKYNKGMEDLLNQYSDEITGMKNSSSFSAEKLSQLIEELFGDLSDFLKPLGFTLVLTEINDLKNKLKARILLPDRHPAQFPLLEGNEDVAYREEKNKELLIQLDNYLHRLSFMYFFQQMITQLEEVAVSQSRLKEEIKQLKDDILRYQLFLGAEHYLATLDKELQSVMSGLRGDIQPFVEKIMELFTGGAKNTEKIKIDENWKISVFYEENLGNVEKPVTVEISPMKFYNTFRYKLFCMMLRISTAVCMMKTHRFLFPIILDDLFYASDFYNRRLIKQFIESFVSISEQILGKNHLQLICFTHDEIVFTAIYEAVRGKRKIGSFLFGRLHDYRSVEKNEKGKYQLYVPLCLDNSKKGRGE
;
A
#
# COMPACT_ATOMS: atom_id res chain seq x y z
N MET A 1 26.80 -6.19 -3.63
CA MET A 1 26.09 -4.91 -3.76
C MET A 1 24.70 -5.16 -3.23
N PHE A 2 24.15 -4.21 -2.47
CA PHE A 2 22.90 -4.39 -1.72
C PHE A 2 21.72 -4.70 -2.64
N SER A 3 21.13 -5.88 -2.47
CA SER A 3 19.75 -6.20 -2.80
C SER A 3 18.80 -5.33 -1.99
N TRP A 4 17.57 -5.15 -2.46
CA TRP A 4 16.55 -4.40 -1.71
C TRP A 4 16.33 -4.97 -0.30
N SER A 5 16.48 -6.29 -0.11
CA SER A 5 16.43 -6.95 1.20
C SER A 5 17.60 -6.58 2.11
N GLU A 6 18.81 -6.40 1.55
CA GLU A 6 19.95 -5.92 2.33
C GLU A 6 19.76 -4.43 2.71
N ILE A 7 19.12 -3.61 1.86
CA ILE A 7 18.75 -2.23 2.22
C ILE A 7 17.75 -2.22 3.38
N LEU A 8 16.72 -3.09 3.38
CA LEU A 8 15.82 -3.22 4.53
C LEU A 8 16.55 -3.64 5.81
N THR A 9 17.57 -4.47 5.68
CA THR A 9 18.40 -4.89 6.82
C THR A 9 19.20 -3.70 7.36
N ASN A 10 19.82 -2.91 6.48
CA ASN A 10 20.51 -1.69 6.86
C ASN A 10 19.57 -0.69 7.53
N ILE A 11 18.36 -0.48 7.00
CA ILE A 11 17.34 0.38 7.62
C ILE A 11 17.05 -0.09 9.05
N ASN A 12 16.88 -1.40 9.25
CA ASN A 12 16.67 -1.96 10.59
C ASN A 12 17.85 -1.62 11.50
N VAL A 13 19.08 -1.93 11.08
CA VAL A 13 20.31 -1.63 11.84
C VAL A 13 20.40 -0.14 12.18
N SER A 14 20.23 0.74 11.20
CA SER A 14 20.26 2.20 11.37
C SER A 14 19.21 2.70 12.37
N LEU A 15 18.02 2.09 12.44
CA LEU A 15 17.00 2.39 13.45
C LEU A 15 17.35 1.89 14.85
N TRP A 16 18.22 0.88 14.99
CA TRP A 16 18.69 0.35 16.27
C TRP A 16 19.93 1.07 16.80
N GLU A 17 20.71 1.68 15.93
CA GLU A 17 21.80 2.59 16.30
C GLU A 17 21.20 3.90 16.86
N LYS A 18 21.70 4.36 18.01
CA LYS A 18 21.07 5.46 18.77
C LYS A 18 21.04 6.76 17.95
N GLU A 19 19.84 7.27 17.67
CA GLU A 19 19.65 8.68 17.34
C GLU A 19 19.24 9.44 18.62
N GLU A 20 20.07 10.39 19.05
CA GLU A 20 19.87 11.18 20.30
C GLU A 20 18.70 12.19 20.22
N ASN A 21 18.01 12.28 19.08
CA ASN A 21 17.05 13.37 18.78
C ASN A 21 15.64 12.92 18.36
N VAL A 22 15.29 11.63 18.47
CA VAL A 22 13.98 11.10 18.04
C VAL A 22 13.14 10.68 19.25
N ASP A 23 11.84 10.98 19.23
CA ASP A 23 10.91 10.54 20.26
C ASP A 23 10.94 9.00 20.43
N PRO A 24 11.12 8.46 21.65
CA PRO A 24 11.21 7.01 21.87
C PRO A 24 10.02 6.21 21.33
N THR A 25 8.82 6.81 21.30
CA THR A 25 7.60 6.17 20.81
C THR A 25 7.60 6.08 19.28
N GLN A 26 8.00 7.16 18.61
CA GLN A 26 8.26 7.16 17.16
C GLN A 26 9.31 6.12 16.78
N LEU A 27 10.42 6.07 17.52
CA LEU A 27 11.50 5.12 17.24
C LEU A 27 11.05 3.66 17.41
N LYS A 28 10.27 3.36 18.45
CA LYS A 28 9.68 2.02 18.66
C LYS A 28 8.76 1.62 17.50
N SER A 29 7.90 2.53 17.05
CA SER A 29 7.02 2.31 15.89
C SER A 29 7.81 2.09 14.60
N ALA A 30 8.83 2.91 14.32
CA ALA A 30 9.68 2.76 13.13
C ALA A 30 10.39 1.39 13.10
N ARG A 31 10.88 0.92 14.26
CA ARG A 31 11.47 -0.42 14.41
C ARG A 31 10.47 -1.55 14.17
N ALA A 32 9.23 -1.38 14.62
CA ALA A 32 8.16 -2.35 14.35
C ALA A 32 7.85 -2.44 12.85
N ILE A 33 7.76 -1.30 12.16
CA ILE A 33 7.56 -1.23 10.70
C ILE A 33 8.71 -1.94 9.99
N SER A 34 9.95 -1.63 10.35
CA SER A 34 11.14 -2.26 9.75
C SER A 34 11.17 -3.78 9.96
N SER A 35 10.91 -4.24 11.19
CA SER A 35 10.94 -5.67 11.52
C SER A 35 9.86 -6.45 10.78
N TYR A 36 8.67 -5.86 10.62
CA TYR A 36 7.60 -6.43 9.82
C TYR A 36 8.00 -6.58 8.34
N LEU A 37 8.51 -5.50 7.73
CA LEU A 37 8.91 -5.50 6.33
C LEU A 37 10.06 -6.47 6.04
N LEU A 38 10.98 -6.67 6.99
CA LEU A 38 12.03 -7.68 6.88
C LEU A 38 11.50 -9.12 6.86
N GLN A 39 10.41 -9.41 7.57
CA GLN A 39 9.82 -10.75 7.56
C GLN A 39 9.01 -11.04 6.29
N LEU A 40 8.64 -9.99 5.57
CA LEU A 40 7.86 -10.05 4.33
C LEU A 40 8.73 -10.17 3.06
N GLN A 41 9.97 -10.65 3.18
CA GLN A 41 10.92 -10.81 2.07
C GLN A 41 10.44 -11.72 0.90
N ASN A 42 9.17 -12.14 0.89
CA ASN A 42 8.58 -12.90 -0.18
C ASN A 42 8.11 -11.95 -1.33
N PRO A 43 8.67 -12.07 -2.55
CA PRO A 43 8.39 -11.17 -3.68
C PRO A 43 6.97 -11.25 -4.30
N GLU A 44 6.04 -12.01 -3.71
CA GLU A 44 4.64 -12.14 -4.17
C GLU A 44 3.64 -11.36 -3.31
N VAL A 45 4.15 -10.57 -2.39
CA VAL A 45 3.34 -9.85 -1.40
C VAL A 45 2.88 -8.52 -1.98
N ASP A 46 1.57 -8.33 -2.18
CA ASP A 46 1.00 -7.01 -2.46
C ASP A 46 1.14 -6.13 -1.21
N PHE A 47 2.09 -5.20 -1.25
CA PHE A 47 2.38 -4.31 -0.12
C PHE A 47 1.16 -3.47 0.31
N LYS A 48 0.15 -3.28 -0.56
CA LYS A 48 -1.09 -2.57 -0.21
C LYS A 48 -1.93 -3.33 0.82
N ASP A 49 -1.99 -4.65 0.71
CA ASP A 49 -2.75 -5.50 1.64
C ASP A 49 -1.98 -5.76 2.95
N VAL A 50 -0.67 -5.71 2.84
CA VAL A 50 0.28 -6.05 3.89
C VAL A 50 0.52 -4.89 4.85
N LEU A 51 0.44 -3.65 4.39
CA LEU A 51 0.43 -2.48 5.28
C LEU A 51 -0.95 -2.18 5.88
N SER A 52 -1.93 -3.08 5.77
CA SER A 52 -3.23 -2.90 6.42
C SER A 52 -3.13 -3.05 7.95
N PHE A 53 -3.95 -2.29 8.68
CA PHE A 53 -3.98 -2.34 10.15
C PHE A 53 -4.17 -3.76 10.69
N ARG A 54 -5.03 -4.57 10.07
CA ARG A 54 -5.33 -5.93 10.54
C ARG A 54 -4.10 -6.83 10.48
N THR A 55 -3.37 -6.79 9.37
CA THR A 55 -2.16 -7.61 9.20
C THR A 55 -1.04 -7.13 10.13
N PHE A 56 -0.85 -5.82 10.24
CA PHE A 56 0.18 -5.24 11.10
C PHE A 56 -0.09 -5.45 12.61
N LYS A 57 -1.35 -5.31 13.06
CA LYS A 57 -1.76 -5.59 14.44
C LYS A 57 -1.45 -7.04 14.84
N THR A 58 -1.90 -7.99 14.01
CA THR A 58 -1.68 -9.43 14.24
C THR A 58 -0.19 -9.77 14.33
N PHE A 59 0.65 -9.06 13.60
CA PHE A 59 2.09 -9.20 13.67
C PHE A 59 2.66 -8.69 15.00
N THR A 60 2.36 -7.42 15.36
CA THR A 60 2.90 -6.81 16.58
C THR A 60 2.46 -7.51 17.87
N GLU A 61 1.33 -8.21 17.86
CA GLU A 61 0.85 -9.03 18.99
C GLU A 61 1.60 -10.36 19.10
N ARG A 62 2.22 -10.86 18.01
CA ARG A 62 2.90 -12.16 17.96
C ARG A 62 4.42 -12.07 18.07
N SER A 63 5.01 -10.93 17.72
CA SER A 63 6.45 -10.76 17.64
C SER A 63 6.99 -9.98 18.83
N ASP A 64 7.90 -10.58 19.59
CA ASP A 64 8.85 -9.81 20.41
C ASP A 64 9.70 -8.96 19.44
N LEU A 65 9.73 -7.65 19.64
CA LEU A 65 10.51 -6.69 18.86
C LEU A 65 12.01 -6.92 19.14
N THR A 66 12.57 -8.02 18.66
CA THR A 66 13.98 -8.34 18.80
C THR A 66 14.77 -7.67 17.69
N ARG A 67 15.93 -7.11 18.05
CA ARG A 67 16.96 -6.79 17.06
C ARG A 67 17.22 -8.06 16.26
N VAL A 68 16.97 -8.01 14.96
CA VAL A 68 17.44 -9.07 14.07
C VAL A 68 18.95 -8.86 14.00
N GLU A 69 19.68 -9.58 14.84
CA GLU A 69 21.13 -9.67 14.70
C GLU A 69 21.43 -10.23 13.31
N ASP A 70 22.54 -9.77 12.75
CA ASP A 70 23.06 -10.09 11.42
C ASP A 70 23.06 -11.62 11.22
N ASN A 71 21.90 -12.16 10.81
CA ASN A 71 21.71 -13.57 10.57
C ASN A 71 22.51 -13.86 9.32
N SER A 72 23.73 -14.34 9.55
CA SER A 72 24.74 -14.77 8.60
C SER A 72 24.28 -14.60 7.16
N MET A 73 24.79 -13.54 6.54
CA MET A 73 24.83 -13.34 5.10
C MET A 73 24.70 -14.70 4.38
N PRO A 74 23.73 -14.93 3.49
CA PRO A 74 23.92 -15.98 2.53
C PRO A 74 25.25 -15.65 1.86
N GLU A 75 26.23 -16.53 2.07
CA GLU A 75 27.60 -16.33 1.63
C GLU A 75 27.54 -15.71 0.25
N ASN A 76 27.99 -14.46 0.21
CA ASN A 76 28.24 -13.72 -0.99
C ASN A 76 28.91 -14.73 -1.91
N THR A 77 28.31 -15.07 -3.05
CA THR A 77 28.94 -15.94 -4.05
C THR A 77 30.10 -15.18 -4.70
N ARG A 78 31.05 -14.71 -3.88
CA ARG A 78 32.41 -14.28 -4.20
C ARG A 78 33.15 -15.53 -4.63
N GLY A 79 32.86 -15.95 -5.85
CA GLY A 79 33.46 -17.15 -6.45
C GLY A 79 32.95 -17.49 -7.84
N LYS A 80 31.79 -16.98 -8.28
CA LYS A 80 31.31 -17.26 -9.64
C LYS A 80 31.84 -16.18 -10.61
N GLY A 81 32.54 -16.62 -11.66
CA GLY A 81 32.98 -15.77 -12.76
C GLY A 81 31.81 -15.01 -13.41
N VAL A 82 32.12 -14.08 -14.32
CA VAL A 82 31.11 -13.28 -15.03
C VAL A 82 30.05 -14.19 -15.62
N ARG A 83 28.77 -13.97 -15.25
CA ARG A 83 27.66 -14.76 -15.79
C ARG A 83 27.33 -14.26 -17.20
N ASP A 84 27.55 -15.09 -18.21
CA ASP A 84 27.30 -14.71 -19.60
C ASP A 84 25.91 -15.18 -20.06
N LEU A 85 24.95 -14.27 -20.03
CA LEU A 85 23.56 -14.49 -20.45
C LEU A 85 23.30 -14.02 -21.89
N ARG A 86 24.35 -13.78 -22.67
CA ARG A 86 24.20 -13.39 -24.09
C ARG A 86 23.53 -14.50 -24.90
N PHE A 87 22.64 -14.10 -25.79
CA PHE A 87 21.76 -15.01 -26.52
C PHE A 87 22.53 -15.73 -27.62
N LEU A 88 22.23 -17.01 -27.78
CA LEU A 88 22.72 -17.88 -28.84
C LEU A 88 21.60 -18.28 -29.79
N ASN A 89 20.38 -18.48 -29.27
CA ASN A 89 19.21 -18.85 -30.04
C ASN A 89 17.90 -18.50 -29.32
N LEU A 90 16.86 -18.16 -30.07
CA LEU A 90 15.48 -18.03 -29.62
C LEU A 90 14.61 -18.99 -30.43
N ASP A 91 13.88 -19.87 -29.74
CA ASP A 91 12.85 -20.73 -30.32
C ASP A 91 11.49 -20.31 -29.75
N ILE A 92 10.49 -20.11 -30.61
CA ILE A 92 9.14 -19.66 -30.24
C ILE A 92 8.10 -20.58 -30.88
N ASN A 93 7.10 -20.97 -30.09
CA ASN A 93 5.95 -21.75 -30.53
C ASN A 93 4.70 -21.24 -29.82
N ALA A 94 3.59 -21.10 -30.55
CA ALA A 94 2.28 -20.70 -29.99
C ALA A 94 2.33 -19.37 -29.17
N PHE A 95 3.07 -18.37 -29.64
CA PHE A 95 3.25 -17.09 -28.96
C PHE A 95 2.96 -15.92 -29.91
N ARG A 96 1.96 -15.11 -29.57
CA ARG A 96 1.42 -14.01 -30.37
C ARG A 96 1.16 -14.41 -31.83
N LYS A 97 1.93 -13.84 -32.76
CA LYS A 97 1.76 -14.07 -34.20
C LYS A 97 2.30 -15.42 -34.66
N PHE A 98 3.09 -16.10 -33.84
CA PHE A 98 3.68 -17.39 -34.19
C PHE A 98 2.73 -18.53 -33.79
N PRO A 99 2.18 -19.27 -34.76
CA PRO A 99 1.18 -20.31 -34.50
C PRO A 99 1.77 -21.49 -33.71
N SER A 100 0.87 -22.32 -33.18
CA SER A 100 1.21 -23.61 -32.58
C SER A 100 1.63 -24.64 -33.65
N GLY A 101 2.53 -25.54 -33.28
CA GLY A 101 2.98 -26.64 -34.13
C GLY A 101 4.49 -26.84 -34.03
N HIS A 102 5.24 -26.24 -34.95
CA HIS A 102 6.71 -26.33 -34.94
C HIS A 102 7.34 -24.99 -34.53
N PRO A 103 8.46 -25.03 -33.78
CA PRO A 103 9.10 -23.82 -33.32
C PRO A 103 9.73 -23.02 -34.46
N PHE A 104 9.51 -21.72 -34.42
CA PHE A 104 10.21 -20.71 -35.20
C PHE A 104 11.51 -20.33 -34.50
N SER A 105 12.60 -20.25 -35.25
CA SER A 105 13.95 -20.14 -34.70
C SER A 105 14.68 -18.90 -35.21
N VAL A 106 15.31 -18.19 -34.28
CA VAL A 106 16.18 -17.03 -34.53
C VAL A 106 17.55 -17.30 -33.91
N PRO A 107 18.54 -17.73 -34.70
CA PRO A 107 19.91 -17.85 -34.20
C PRO A 107 20.57 -16.49 -34.00
N PHE A 108 21.32 -16.34 -32.92
CA PHE A 108 22.15 -15.16 -32.60
C PHE A 108 23.64 -15.52 -32.60
N SER A 109 24.02 -16.58 -33.31
CA SER A 109 25.41 -17.07 -33.36
C SER A 109 25.74 -17.59 -34.76
N VAL A 110 26.95 -17.28 -35.23
CA VAL A 110 27.50 -17.81 -36.50
C VAL A 110 28.27 -19.10 -36.27
N GLU A 111 28.99 -19.18 -35.16
CA GLU A 111 29.73 -20.35 -34.69
C GLU A 111 29.05 -20.88 -33.42
N LYS A 112 29.11 -22.20 -33.19
CA LYS A 112 28.57 -22.80 -31.96
C LYS A 112 29.15 -22.08 -30.73
N SER A 113 28.25 -21.61 -29.86
CA SER A 113 28.57 -21.00 -28.56
C SER A 113 29.19 -19.59 -28.59
N LYS A 114 29.24 -18.92 -29.76
CA LYS A 114 29.72 -17.53 -29.84
C LYS A 114 28.57 -16.56 -30.09
N PRO A 115 28.20 -15.72 -29.11
CA PRO A 115 27.12 -14.75 -29.28
C PRO A 115 27.53 -13.67 -30.29
N CYS A 116 26.57 -13.29 -31.14
CA CYS A 116 26.67 -12.22 -32.11
C CYS A 116 25.54 -11.22 -31.89
N SER A 117 25.83 -9.94 -32.11
CA SER A 117 24.78 -8.93 -32.25
C SER A 117 23.94 -9.25 -33.50
N LEU A 118 22.65 -8.91 -33.49
CA LEU A 118 21.73 -9.15 -34.59
C LEU A 118 20.94 -7.89 -34.91
N VAL A 119 20.92 -7.48 -36.17
CA VAL A 119 20.11 -6.36 -36.67
C VAL A 119 19.21 -6.91 -37.76
N LEU A 120 17.91 -6.88 -37.53
CA LEU A 120 16.91 -7.34 -38.49
C LEU A 120 16.04 -6.20 -39.00
N VAL A 121 15.95 -6.09 -40.32
CA VAL A 121 14.96 -5.24 -40.99
C VAL A 121 13.77 -6.08 -41.45
N GLY A 122 12.55 -5.59 -41.27
CA GLY A 122 11.35 -6.31 -41.69
C GLY A 122 10.13 -5.42 -41.80
N ARG A 123 9.24 -5.72 -42.75
CA ARG A 123 7.99 -4.98 -42.96
C ARG A 123 7.12 -4.95 -41.69
N ASN A 124 6.13 -4.07 -41.66
CA ASN A 124 5.14 -4.10 -40.60
C ASN A 124 4.44 -5.47 -40.58
N SER A 125 4.10 -5.90 -39.37
CA SER A 125 3.39 -7.14 -39.10
C SER A 125 4.11 -8.49 -39.32
N VAL A 126 5.38 -8.52 -39.73
CA VAL A 126 6.11 -9.80 -39.92
C VAL A 126 6.48 -10.54 -38.63
N GLY A 127 6.26 -9.93 -37.45
CA GLY A 127 6.49 -10.56 -36.15
C GLY A 127 7.64 -9.97 -35.32
N LYS A 128 8.22 -8.83 -35.71
CA LYS A 128 9.32 -8.13 -34.98
C LYS A 128 9.02 -7.96 -33.47
N SER A 129 7.95 -7.24 -33.13
CA SER A 129 7.56 -7.02 -31.74
C SER A 129 7.17 -8.32 -31.03
N SER A 130 6.65 -9.33 -31.74
CA SER A 130 6.41 -10.65 -31.14
C SER A 130 7.71 -11.37 -30.75
N LEU A 131 8.82 -11.17 -31.48
CA LEU A 131 10.14 -11.67 -31.08
C LEU A 131 10.65 -10.92 -29.85
N TYR A 132 10.50 -9.59 -29.83
CA TYR A 132 10.84 -8.76 -28.67
C TYR A 132 10.07 -9.19 -27.42
N ASP A 133 8.74 -9.24 -27.52
CA ASP A 133 7.83 -9.62 -26.44
C ASP A 133 8.17 -10.99 -25.88
N ALA A 134 8.54 -11.96 -26.73
CA ALA A 134 8.94 -13.30 -26.29
C ALA A 134 10.22 -13.26 -25.44
N MET A 135 11.20 -12.45 -25.85
CA MET A 135 12.45 -12.27 -25.09
C MET A 135 12.20 -11.52 -23.77
N GLU A 136 11.39 -10.47 -23.81
CA GLU A 136 11.01 -9.70 -22.63
C GLU A 136 10.26 -10.59 -21.62
N TYR A 137 9.25 -11.32 -22.09
CA TYR A 137 8.43 -12.21 -21.26
C TYR A 137 9.25 -13.22 -20.46
N VAL A 138 10.26 -13.84 -21.07
CA VAL A 138 11.10 -14.83 -20.38
C VAL A 138 11.99 -14.20 -19.31
N PHE A 139 12.50 -12.99 -19.52
CA PHE A 139 13.52 -12.39 -18.64
C PHE A 139 13.00 -11.35 -17.65
N THR A 140 11.84 -10.73 -17.92
CA THR A 140 11.23 -9.72 -17.04
C THR A 140 9.87 -10.15 -16.51
N GLY A 141 9.28 -11.20 -17.11
CA GLY A 141 7.91 -11.60 -16.85
C GLY A 141 6.86 -10.66 -17.44
N GLN A 142 7.27 -9.54 -18.03
CA GLN A 142 6.41 -8.51 -18.59
C GLN A 142 6.24 -8.67 -20.10
N VAL A 143 5.20 -8.03 -20.63
CA VAL A 143 5.06 -7.78 -22.07
C VAL A 143 4.62 -6.34 -22.20
N SER A 144 5.57 -5.45 -22.47
CA SER A 144 5.36 -4.01 -22.43
C SER A 144 4.32 -3.54 -23.45
N GLU A 145 4.27 -4.18 -24.63
CA GLU A 145 3.26 -3.89 -25.66
C GLU A 145 1.82 -4.23 -25.19
N ALA A 146 1.66 -5.24 -24.32
CA ALA A 146 0.36 -5.59 -23.74
C ALA A 146 -0.14 -4.47 -22.81
N GLY A 147 0.76 -3.94 -21.99
CA GLY A 147 0.49 -2.81 -21.09
C GLY A 147 0.09 -1.55 -21.86
N LEU A 148 0.81 -1.22 -22.94
CA LEU A 148 0.47 -0.08 -23.79
C LEU A 148 -0.90 -0.18 -24.45
N ARG A 149 -1.35 -1.40 -24.76
CA ARG A 149 -2.66 -1.66 -25.37
C ARG A 149 -3.77 -1.86 -24.34
N GLY A 150 -3.46 -1.81 -23.03
CA GLY A 150 -4.42 -2.08 -21.96
C GLY A 150 -5.00 -3.49 -22.01
N GLN A 151 -4.23 -4.48 -22.47
CA GLN A 151 -4.67 -5.87 -22.59
C GLN A 151 -4.05 -6.76 -21.53
N GLU A 152 -4.86 -7.68 -21.00
CA GLU A 152 -4.40 -8.73 -20.10
C GLU A 152 -3.32 -9.58 -20.76
N ARG A 153 -2.19 -9.75 -20.07
CA ARG A 153 -0.99 -10.41 -20.61
C ARG A 153 -1.27 -11.82 -21.18
N PRO A 154 -2.01 -12.72 -20.50
CA PRO A 154 -2.30 -14.04 -21.05
C PRO A 154 -3.08 -13.99 -22.36
N SER A 155 -4.08 -13.10 -22.45
CA SER A 155 -4.88 -12.90 -23.65
C SER A 155 -4.03 -12.33 -24.79
N PHE A 156 -3.18 -11.35 -24.47
CA PHE A 156 -2.27 -10.74 -25.43
C PHE A 156 -1.28 -11.74 -26.04
N ILE A 157 -0.70 -12.61 -25.20
CA ILE A 157 0.23 -13.65 -25.64
C ILE A 157 -0.48 -14.70 -26.50
N ARG A 158 -1.69 -15.13 -26.12
CA ARG A 158 -2.46 -16.13 -26.87
C ARG A 158 -3.00 -15.61 -28.20
N HIS A 159 -3.20 -14.29 -28.32
CA HIS A 159 -3.61 -13.64 -29.57
C HIS A 159 -4.86 -14.31 -30.21
N GLY A 160 -5.85 -14.64 -29.37
CA GLY A 160 -7.12 -15.24 -29.80
C GLY A 160 -7.13 -16.76 -29.94
N ASP A 161 -6.03 -17.46 -29.64
CA ASP A 161 -5.99 -18.93 -29.53
C ASP A 161 -6.02 -19.35 -28.05
N ASP A 162 -7.20 -19.56 -27.49
CA ASP A 162 -7.38 -19.90 -26.07
C ASP A 162 -6.80 -21.27 -25.68
N LEU A 163 -6.55 -22.14 -26.66
CA LEU A 163 -5.99 -23.48 -26.48
C LEU A 163 -4.46 -23.51 -26.65
N ALA A 164 -3.87 -22.43 -27.18
CA ALA A 164 -2.43 -22.32 -27.32
C ALA A 164 -1.75 -22.33 -25.94
N ILE A 165 -0.73 -23.19 -25.81
CA ILE A 165 0.22 -23.18 -24.70
C ILE A 165 1.51 -22.54 -25.23
N PRO A 166 1.77 -21.26 -24.91
CA PRO A 166 2.95 -20.57 -25.41
C PRO A 166 4.23 -21.21 -24.90
N GLU A 167 5.14 -21.54 -25.81
CA GLU A 167 6.48 -22.03 -25.48
C GLU A 167 7.51 -21.08 -26.09
N VAL A 168 8.28 -20.43 -25.22
CA VAL A 168 9.44 -19.62 -25.60
C VAL A 168 10.67 -20.25 -24.95
N ARG A 169 11.74 -20.38 -25.73
CA ARG A 169 13.00 -20.96 -25.27
C ARG A 169 14.17 -20.11 -25.76
N ILE A 170 14.97 -19.62 -24.83
CA ILE A 170 16.13 -18.80 -25.12
C ILE A 170 17.38 -19.53 -24.63
N SER A 171 18.21 -19.93 -25.57
CA SER A 171 19.53 -20.47 -25.29
C SER A 171 20.52 -19.32 -25.14
N THR A 172 21.26 -19.31 -24.04
CA THR A 172 22.32 -18.35 -23.72
C THR A 172 23.66 -19.06 -23.55
N VAL A 173 24.76 -18.31 -23.42
CA VAL A 173 26.08 -18.88 -23.13
C VAL A 173 26.09 -19.68 -21.81
N SER A 174 25.33 -19.24 -20.80
CA SER A 174 25.30 -19.87 -19.47
C SER A 174 24.20 -20.92 -19.26
N GLY A 175 23.27 -21.09 -20.20
CA GLY A 175 22.15 -22.03 -20.06
C GLY A 175 20.91 -21.67 -20.86
N GLU A 176 19.84 -22.43 -20.66
CA GLU A 176 18.56 -22.28 -21.36
C GLU A 176 17.48 -21.75 -20.41
N PHE A 177 16.69 -20.78 -20.88
CA PHE A 177 15.61 -20.14 -20.14
C PHE A 177 14.29 -20.26 -20.91
N ARG A 178 13.22 -20.56 -20.16
CA ARG A 178 11.86 -20.75 -20.68
C ARG A 178 10.81 -19.96 -19.92
N SER A 179 11.10 -19.50 -18.71
CA SER A 179 10.16 -18.73 -17.90
C SER A 179 10.86 -17.75 -16.98
N TYR A 180 10.12 -16.70 -16.60
CA TYR A 180 10.57 -15.70 -15.64
C TYR A 180 10.90 -16.30 -14.26
N GLU A 181 10.25 -17.38 -13.82
CA GLU A 181 10.55 -18.05 -12.55
C GLU A 181 12.00 -18.57 -12.46
N GLN A 182 12.62 -18.89 -13.59
CA GLN A 182 14.03 -19.27 -13.64
C GLN A 182 14.95 -18.06 -13.45
N VAL A 183 14.49 -16.87 -13.86
CA VAL A 183 15.23 -15.61 -13.86
C VAL A 183 15.00 -14.82 -12.57
N LYS A 184 13.82 -14.92 -11.94
CA LYS A 184 13.43 -14.29 -10.66
C LYS A 184 14.40 -14.57 -9.52
N LYS A 185 15.20 -15.64 -9.63
CA LYS A 185 16.28 -16.02 -8.70
C LYS A 185 17.53 -15.12 -8.83
N PHE A 186 17.59 -14.23 -9.80
CA PHE A 186 18.71 -13.32 -9.99
C PHE A 186 18.59 -12.16 -8.99
N SER A 187 19.72 -11.71 -8.46
CA SER A 187 19.77 -10.59 -7.51
C SER A 187 19.70 -9.22 -8.19
N PHE A 188 19.29 -9.16 -9.46
CA PHE A 188 19.33 -7.96 -10.29
C PHE A 188 18.20 -7.98 -11.33
N SER A 189 17.75 -6.79 -11.74
CA SER A 189 16.75 -6.62 -12.79
C SER A 189 17.37 -6.63 -14.19
N LEU A 190 16.62 -7.14 -15.17
CA LEU A 190 16.98 -7.11 -16.59
C LEU A 190 16.13 -6.13 -17.40
N ASN A 191 15.18 -5.43 -16.78
CA ASN A 191 14.22 -4.56 -17.47
C ASN A 191 14.92 -3.51 -18.35
N SER A 192 15.97 -2.87 -17.85
CA SER A 192 16.69 -1.82 -18.60
C SER A 192 17.40 -2.31 -19.86
N CYS A 193 17.55 -3.63 -20.04
CA CYS A 193 18.15 -4.22 -21.24
C CYS A 193 17.16 -4.30 -22.41
N PHE A 194 15.87 -4.13 -22.13
CA PHE A 194 14.79 -4.10 -23.10
C PHE A 194 14.40 -2.64 -23.36
N CYS A 195 14.33 -2.24 -24.62
CA CYS A 195 13.95 -0.89 -25.01
C CYS A 195 12.88 -0.94 -26.11
N SER A 196 11.72 -0.37 -25.80
CA SER A 196 10.54 -0.25 -26.66
C SER A 196 9.91 1.14 -26.53
N GLU A 197 8.85 1.40 -27.28
CA GLU A 197 8.06 2.63 -27.13
C GLU A 197 7.47 2.78 -25.72
N ALA A 198 7.23 1.67 -25.01
CA ALA A 198 6.75 1.70 -23.64
C ALA A 198 7.74 2.38 -22.69
N ASP A 199 9.04 2.20 -22.91
CA ASP A 199 10.08 2.85 -22.11
C ASP A 199 10.11 4.35 -22.32
N ILE A 200 9.85 4.82 -23.55
CA ILE A 200 9.75 6.26 -23.84
C ILE A 200 8.56 6.86 -23.10
N ILE A 201 7.43 6.14 -23.07
CA ILE A 201 6.22 6.55 -22.36
C ILE A 201 6.45 6.53 -20.83
N GLU A 202 7.12 5.50 -20.31
CA GLU A 202 7.46 5.40 -18.88
C GLU A 202 8.34 6.58 -18.44
N VAL A 203 9.39 6.89 -19.19
CA VAL A 203 10.25 8.05 -18.92
C VAL A 203 9.48 9.37 -19.08
N GLY A 204 8.53 9.43 -20.03
CA GLY A 204 7.63 10.57 -20.22
C GLY A 204 6.66 10.82 -19.05
N ASN A 205 6.34 9.77 -18.29
CA ASN A 205 5.46 9.85 -17.11
C ASN A 205 6.22 10.17 -15.81
N VAL A 206 7.55 10.23 -15.85
CA VAL A 206 8.35 10.61 -14.69
C VAL A 206 8.04 12.06 -14.30
N ALA A 207 7.91 12.29 -12.99
CA ALA A 207 7.66 13.61 -12.45
C ALA A 207 8.70 14.61 -12.98
N SER A 208 8.22 15.73 -13.53
CA SER A 208 9.07 16.75 -14.13
C SER A 208 8.64 18.14 -13.70
N SER A 209 9.60 19.06 -13.71
CA SER A 209 9.38 20.49 -13.59
C SER A 209 9.85 21.19 -14.86
N ASP A 210 9.76 22.51 -14.87
CA ASP A 210 10.31 23.34 -15.93
C ASP A 210 11.82 23.19 -16.09
N LYS A 211 12.51 22.84 -15.00
CA LYS A 211 13.98 22.81 -14.92
C LYS A 211 14.58 21.41 -15.01
N TYR A 212 13.88 20.39 -14.51
CA TYR A 212 14.45 19.04 -14.40
C TYR A 212 13.41 17.93 -14.54
N LEU A 213 13.89 16.73 -14.88
CA LEU A 213 13.20 15.45 -14.73
C LEU A 213 13.65 14.80 -13.41
N ASP A 214 12.71 14.37 -12.55
CA ASP A 214 13.01 13.72 -11.27
C ASP A 214 13.26 12.22 -11.46
N GLY A 215 14.51 11.86 -11.73
CA GLY A 215 14.88 10.50 -12.12
C GLY A 215 14.95 9.47 -10.98
N VAL A 216 14.80 9.87 -9.71
CA VAL A 216 15.18 8.99 -8.58
C VAL A 216 14.42 7.66 -8.57
N ASN A 217 13.10 7.69 -8.78
CA ASN A 217 12.26 6.50 -8.80
C ASN A 217 12.50 5.67 -10.08
N LEU A 218 12.75 6.32 -11.21
CA LEU A 218 13.06 5.68 -12.49
C LEU A 218 14.34 4.83 -12.37
N PHE A 219 15.40 5.43 -11.85
CA PHE A 219 16.68 4.73 -11.69
C PHE A 219 16.59 3.66 -10.59
N ALA A 220 15.97 3.97 -9.44
CA ALA A 220 15.81 3.00 -8.37
C ALA A 220 15.08 1.73 -8.85
N SER A 221 13.98 1.89 -9.58
CA SER A 221 13.26 0.76 -10.19
C SER A 221 14.12 0.01 -11.21
N SER A 222 14.86 0.73 -12.04
CA SER A 222 15.76 0.15 -13.05
C SER A 222 16.89 -0.68 -12.41
N PHE A 223 17.34 -0.32 -11.21
CA PHE A 223 18.33 -1.07 -10.43
C PHE A 223 17.74 -2.23 -9.62
N GLY A 224 16.43 -2.44 -9.66
CA GLY A 224 15.75 -3.51 -8.92
C GLY A 224 15.30 -3.12 -7.52
N PHE A 225 15.21 -1.82 -7.21
CA PHE A 225 14.69 -1.31 -5.94
C PHE A 225 13.18 -0.97 -5.99
N SER A 226 12.45 -1.42 -7.02
CA SER A 226 11.00 -1.20 -7.14
C SER A 226 10.21 -1.58 -5.87
N PRO A 227 10.50 -2.69 -5.16
CA PRO A 227 9.81 -2.99 -3.90
C PRO A 227 9.95 -1.89 -2.84
N LEU A 228 11.11 -1.22 -2.75
CA LEU A 228 11.32 -0.13 -1.80
C LEU A 228 10.51 1.12 -2.18
N ILE A 229 10.38 1.39 -3.48
CA ILE A 229 9.54 2.48 -4.00
C ILE A 229 8.06 2.19 -3.68
N GLU A 230 7.60 0.96 -3.89
CA GLU A 230 6.23 0.55 -3.57
C GLU A 230 5.92 0.66 -2.06
N ILE A 231 6.85 0.24 -1.20
CA ILE A 231 6.74 0.43 0.27
C ILE A 231 6.62 1.91 0.61
N LYS A 232 7.51 2.74 0.04
CA LYS A 232 7.54 4.20 0.26
C LYS A 232 6.23 4.85 -0.16
N GLU A 233 5.72 4.54 -1.35
CA GLU A 233 4.47 5.09 -1.86
C GLU A 233 3.26 4.62 -1.03
N SER A 234 3.23 3.36 -0.62
CA SER A 234 2.15 2.79 0.18
C SER A 234 2.10 3.44 1.57
N LEU A 235 3.24 3.61 2.24
CA LEU A 235 3.33 4.31 3.53
C LEU A 235 2.96 5.78 3.41
N ARG A 236 3.44 6.50 2.38
CA ARG A 236 3.05 7.89 2.13
C ARG A 236 1.57 8.05 1.88
N LYS A 237 0.95 7.13 1.13
CA LYS A 237 -0.49 7.13 0.89
C LYS A 237 -1.27 6.93 2.18
N TYR A 238 -0.83 6.00 3.02
CA TYR A 238 -1.42 5.78 4.34
C TYR A 238 -1.34 7.05 5.19
N LEU A 239 -0.17 7.69 5.24
CA LEU A 239 0.04 8.92 5.97
C LEU A 239 -0.88 10.04 5.48
N ASN A 240 -0.92 10.28 4.17
CA ASN A 240 -1.76 11.35 3.61
C ASN A 240 -3.28 11.13 3.82
N THR A 241 -3.75 9.88 3.82
CA THR A 241 -5.19 9.58 3.87
C THR A 241 -5.73 9.55 5.30
N ASN A 242 -4.95 8.97 6.23
CA ASN A 242 -5.46 8.64 7.56
C ASN A 242 -4.74 9.41 8.67
N TRP A 243 -3.49 9.84 8.46
CA TRP A 243 -2.65 10.35 9.56
C TRP A 243 -3.17 11.66 10.13
N ASN A 244 -3.54 12.63 9.29
CA ASN A 244 -3.97 13.95 9.78
C ASN A 244 -5.21 13.82 10.68
N TYR A 245 -6.19 13.00 10.27
CA TYR A 245 -7.37 12.73 11.08
C TYR A 245 -7.03 12.04 12.41
N ILE A 246 -6.15 11.04 12.38
CA ILE A 246 -5.77 10.27 13.57
C ILE A 246 -4.92 11.14 14.53
N ALA A 247 -3.94 11.88 14.02
CA ALA A 247 -3.05 12.73 14.80
C ALA A 247 -3.79 13.87 15.50
N ASP A 248 -4.73 14.52 14.81
CA ASP A 248 -5.52 15.62 15.38
C ASP A 248 -6.48 15.16 16.48
N ASN A 249 -6.92 13.89 16.43
CA ASN A 249 -7.90 13.35 17.38
C ASN A 249 -7.30 12.45 18.47
N HIS A 250 -6.04 12.03 18.39
CA HIS A 250 -5.44 11.10 19.35
C HIS A 250 -5.55 11.57 20.81
N ALA A 251 -5.17 12.81 21.11
CA ALA A 251 -5.25 13.36 22.46
C ALA A 251 -6.70 13.40 22.99
N LYS A 252 -7.67 13.62 22.09
CA LYS A 252 -9.10 13.56 22.40
C LYS A 252 -9.53 12.13 22.69
N TRP A 253 -9.08 11.16 21.90
CA TRP A 253 -9.39 9.74 22.09
C TRP A 253 -8.81 9.17 23.38
N GLU A 254 -7.59 9.53 23.77
CA GLU A 254 -7.00 9.10 25.04
C GLU A 254 -7.81 9.61 26.24
N LYS A 255 -8.25 10.87 26.17
CA LYS A 255 -9.13 11.45 27.20
C LYS A 255 -10.49 10.75 27.24
N GLU A 256 -11.11 10.54 26.07
CA GLU A 256 -12.40 9.85 25.94
C GLU A 256 -12.32 8.40 26.43
N LEU A 257 -11.22 7.70 26.13
CA LEU A 257 -10.96 6.35 26.60
C LEU A 257 -10.91 6.31 28.14
N SER A 258 -10.16 7.22 28.77
CA SER A 258 -10.07 7.28 30.24
C SER A 258 -11.42 7.56 30.91
N GLU A 259 -12.23 8.44 30.32
CA GLU A 259 -13.57 8.75 30.82
C GLU A 259 -14.52 7.54 30.69
N LYS A 260 -14.51 6.85 29.54
CA LYS A 260 -15.35 5.67 29.32
C LYS A 260 -14.93 4.47 30.16
N GLU A 261 -13.63 4.24 30.37
CA GLU A 261 -13.13 3.17 31.25
C GLU A 261 -13.58 3.37 32.70
N LYS A 262 -13.65 4.62 33.19
CA LYS A 262 -14.21 4.93 34.52
C LYS A 262 -15.70 4.59 34.60
N LEU A 263 -16.49 4.96 33.58
CA LEU A 263 -17.92 4.66 33.53
C LEU A 263 -18.19 3.15 33.54
N VAL A 264 -17.39 2.37 32.80
CA VAL A 264 -17.50 0.90 32.81
C VAL A 264 -17.15 0.33 34.18
N ALA A 265 -16.06 0.79 34.82
CA ALA A 265 -15.68 0.32 36.15
C ALA A 265 -16.76 0.64 37.22
N GLU A 266 -17.39 1.81 37.15
CA GLU A 266 -18.53 2.18 38.00
C GLU A 266 -19.74 1.28 37.76
N ALA A 267 -20.02 0.97 36.49
CA ALA A 267 -21.14 0.11 36.11
C ALA A 267 -20.91 -1.36 36.55
N GLU A 268 -19.69 -1.88 36.43
CA GLU A 268 -19.31 -3.22 36.90
C GLU A 268 -19.44 -3.34 38.42
N LYS A 269 -19.09 -2.27 39.17
CA LYS A 269 -19.32 -2.22 40.61
C LYS A 269 -20.81 -2.27 40.98
N ARG A 270 -21.68 -1.61 40.20
CA ARG A 270 -23.14 -1.69 40.37
C ARG A 270 -23.65 -3.12 40.08
N GLU A 271 -23.19 -3.75 39.01
CA GLU A 271 -23.55 -5.14 38.66
C GLU A 271 -23.16 -6.13 39.76
N LEU A 272 -21.97 -5.98 40.37
CA LEU A 272 -21.52 -6.83 41.48
C LEU A 272 -22.46 -6.72 42.69
N THR A 273 -22.82 -5.49 43.07
CA THR A 273 -23.77 -5.20 44.16
C THR A 273 -25.15 -5.81 43.88
N LEU A 274 -25.50 -6.00 42.60
CA LEU A 274 -26.77 -6.55 42.14
C LEU A 274 -26.75 -8.07 41.99
N LYS A 275 -25.60 -8.70 41.70
CA LYS A 275 -25.42 -10.16 41.84
C LYS A 275 -25.60 -10.60 43.29
N ASP A 276 -25.14 -9.79 44.23
CA ASP A 276 -25.38 -10.02 45.66
C ASP A 276 -26.89 -9.95 46.00
N LEU A 277 -27.66 -9.10 45.32
CA LEU A 277 -29.13 -9.01 45.43
C LEU A 277 -29.87 -10.18 44.77
N SER A 278 -29.35 -10.72 43.68
CA SER A 278 -29.84 -11.97 43.08
C SER A 278 -29.73 -13.15 44.06
N THR A 279 -28.72 -13.19 44.93
CA THR A 279 -28.68 -14.19 46.02
C THR A 279 -29.83 -14.05 47.02
N SER A 280 -30.37 -12.84 47.23
CA SER A 280 -31.57 -12.60 48.05
C SER A 280 -32.86 -13.13 47.41
N TRP A 281 -32.85 -13.43 46.10
CA TRP A 281 -33.96 -14.05 45.36
C TRP A 281 -34.35 -15.43 45.92
N GLN A 282 -33.39 -16.16 46.50
CA GLN A 282 -33.66 -17.47 47.12
C GLN A 282 -34.62 -17.39 48.32
N ASN A 283 -34.88 -16.19 48.84
CA ASN A 283 -35.78 -15.91 49.96
C ASN A 283 -37.06 -15.17 49.54
N MET A 284 -37.43 -15.16 48.25
CA MET A 284 -38.56 -14.36 47.71
C MET A 284 -39.88 -14.63 48.43
N GLU A 285 -40.17 -15.88 48.79
CA GLU A 285 -41.40 -16.26 49.51
C GLU A 285 -41.50 -15.61 50.90
N LYS A 286 -40.36 -15.50 51.60
CA LYS A 286 -40.27 -14.83 52.91
C LYS A 286 -40.53 -13.33 52.80
N TYR A 287 -39.97 -12.68 51.79
CA TYR A 287 -40.12 -11.23 51.59
C TYR A 287 -41.48 -10.85 51.02
N ASN A 288 -42.06 -11.66 50.13
CA ASN A 288 -43.44 -11.49 49.69
C ASN A 288 -44.39 -11.54 50.90
N LYS A 289 -44.24 -12.56 51.76
CA LYS A 289 -45.05 -12.70 52.96
C LYS A 289 -44.87 -11.51 53.92
N GLY A 290 -43.64 -11.09 54.18
CA GLY A 290 -43.38 -9.93 55.05
C GLY A 290 -43.96 -8.62 54.50
N MET A 291 -43.96 -8.45 53.17
CA MET A 291 -44.59 -7.31 52.50
C MET A 291 -46.11 -7.39 52.58
N GLU A 292 -46.71 -8.56 52.36
CA GLU A 292 -48.15 -8.79 52.52
C GLU A 292 -48.60 -8.53 53.96
N ASP A 293 -47.87 -9.02 54.95
CA ASP A 293 -48.15 -8.79 56.37
C ASP A 293 -48.14 -7.29 56.71
N LEU A 294 -47.15 -6.54 56.19
CA LEU A 294 -47.06 -5.09 56.36
C LEU A 294 -48.24 -4.36 55.69
N LEU A 295 -48.56 -4.69 54.43
CA LEU A 295 -49.66 -4.06 53.70
C LEU A 295 -51.02 -4.38 54.33
N ASN A 296 -51.21 -5.59 54.83
CA ASN A 296 -52.44 -6.00 55.50
C ASN A 296 -52.64 -5.24 56.81
N GLN A 297 -51.59 -5.03 57.61
CA GLN A 297 -51.66 -4.21 58.82
C GLN A 297 -52.23 -2.82 58.52
N TYR A 298 -51.69 -2.14 57.50
CA TYR A 298 -52.14 -0.80 57.14
C TYR A 298 -53.50 -0.78 56.43
N SER A 299 -53.86 -1.85 55.69
CA SER A 299 -55.20 -1.98 55.10
C SER A 299 -56.28 -2.15 56.18
N ASP A 300 -55.99 -2.90 57.25
CA ASP A 300 -56.87 -3.04 58.41
C ASP A 300 -57.05 -1.71 59.15
N GLU A 301 -55.98 -0.95 59.34
CA GLU A 301 -56.03 0.39 59.94
C GLU A 301 -56.85 1.38 59.07
N ILE A 302 -56.65 1.37 57.76
CA ILE A 302 -57.44 2.18 56.80
C ILE A 302 -58.92 1.78 56.85
N THR A 303 -59.23 0.49 56.91
CA THR A 303 -60.60 -0.03 57.01
C THR A 303 -61.25 0.40 58.33
N GLY A 304 -60.49 0.38 59.43
CA GLY A 304 -60.90 0.93 60.71
C GLY A 304 -61.23 2.44 60.63
N MET A 305 -60.41 3.22 59.91
CA MET A 305 -60.68 4.65 59.70
C MET A 305 -61.89 4.90 58.80
N LYS A 306 -62.08 4.11 57.73
CA LYS A 306 -63.26 4.19 56.84
C LYS A 306 -64.57 3.96 57.59
N ASN A 307 -64.56 3.06 58.57
CA ASN A 307 -65.74 2.70 59.37
C ASN A 307 -65.98 3.65 60.56
N SER A 308 -65.06 4.58 60.83
CA SER A 308 -65.23 5.59 61.88
C SER A 308 -66.17 6.72 61.43
N SER A 309 -66.98 7.23 62.36
CA SER A 309 -67.94 8.30 62.08
C SER A 309 -67.30 9.67 61.84
N SER A 310 -66.04 9.87 62.26
CA SER A 310 -65.21 11.05 61.95
C SER A 310 -63.72 10.78 62.24
N PHE A 311 -62.79 11.34 61.45
CA PHE A 311 -61.34 11.27 61.69
C PHE A 311 -60.61 12.55 61.24
N SER A 312 -59.50 12.89 61.90
CA SER A 312 -58.75 14.13 61.65
C SER A 312 -57.70 13.98 60.54
N ALA A 313 -57.39 15.09 59.86
CA ALA A 313 -56.31 15.14 58.86
C ALA A 313 -54.93 14.82 59.46
N GLU A 314 -54.72 15.15 60.74
CA GLU A 314 -53.51 14.78 61.48
C GLU A 314 -53.32 13.27 61.57
N LYS A 315 -54.40 12.51 61.86
CA LYS A 315 -54.35 11.04 61.91
C LYS A 315 -54.05 10.43 60.54
N LEU A 316 -54.60 10.99 59.47
CA LEU A 316 -54.31 10.53 58.10
C LEU A 316 -52.85 10.82 57.71
N SER A 317 -52.35 12.01 58.06
CA SER A 317 -50.96 12.40 57.82
C SER A 317 -49.97 11.50 58.57
N GLN A 318 -50.30 11.15 59.83
CA GLN A 318 -49.52 10.24 60.65
C GLN A 318 -49.48 8.83 60.05
N LEU A 319 -50.63 8.30 59.62
CA LEU A 319 -50.70 6.99 58.97
C LEU A 319 -49.82 6.91 57.71
N ILE A 320 -49.80 7.97 56.90
CA ILE A 320 -48.95 8.04 55.70
C ILE A 320 -47.47 8.12 56.07
N GLU A 321 -47.12 8.80 57.16
CA GLU A 321 -45.74 8.81 57.65
C GLU A 321 -45.27 7.42 58.09
N GLU A 322 -46.09 6.75 58.90
CA GLU A 322 -45.79 5.43 59.45
C GLU A 322 -45.71 4.38 58.33
N LEU A 323 -46.71 4.32 57.43
CA LEU A 323 -46.71 3.42 56.28
C LEU A 323 -45.46 3.57 55.40
N PHE A 324 -45.15 4.79 54.98
CA PHE A 324 -44.01 5.02 54.08
C PHE A 324 -42.67 4.91 54.80
N GLY A 325 -42.64 5.15 56.12
CA GLY A 325 -41.48 4.90 56.98
C GLY A 325 -41.18 3.39 57.06
N ASP A 326 -42.18 2.59 57.39
CA ASP A 326 -42.04 1.15 57.50
C ASP A 326 -41.75 0.49 56.15
N LEU A 327 -42.37 0.96 55.06
CA LEU A 327 -42.03 0.56 53.70
C LEU A 327 -40.56 0.85 53.38
N SER A 328 -40.07 2.03 53.77
CA SER A 328 -38.67 2.39 53.58
C SER A 328 -37.74 1.49 54.38
N ASP A 329 -38.06 1.23 55.65
CA ASP A 329 -37.25 0.39 56.53
C ASP A 329 -37.28 -1.08 56.14
N PHE A 330 -38.38 -1.55 55.54
CA PHE A 330 -38.47 -2.89 54.95
C PHE A 330 -37.60 -3.03 53.69
N LEU A 331 -37.61 -2.01 52.81
CA LEU A 331 -36.94 -2.05 51.50
C LEU A 331 -35.44 -1.69 51.56
N LYS A 332 -35.02 -0.91 52.55
CA LYS A 332 -33.63 -0.41 52.70
C LYS A 332 -32.59 -1.52 52.95
N PRO A 333 -32.83 -2.53 53.81
CA PRO A 333 -31.94 -3.69 53.96
C PRO A 333 -31.84 -4.54 52.69
N LEU A 334 -32.85 -4.45 51.83
CA LEU A 334 -32.97 -5.20 50.58
C LEU A 334 -32.37 -4.45 49.38
N GLY A 335 -31.64 -3.35 49.59
CA GLY A 335 -30.89 -2.67 48.55
C GLY A 335 -31.74 -1.92 47.51
N PHE A 336 -33.04 -1.72 47.75
CA PHE A 336 -33.96 -1.01 46.85
C PHE A 336 -33.80 0.52 46.88
N THR A 337 -32.58 1.04 46.96
CA THR A 337 -32.29 2.47 47.16
C THR A 337 -32.87 3.40 46.09
N LEU A 338 -32.98 2.94 44.83
CA LEU A 338 -33.61 3.67 43.74
C LEU A 338 -35.14 3.75 43.90
N VAL A 339 -35.78 2.63 44.22
CA VAL A 339 -37.23 2.53 44.48
C VAL A 339 -37.63 3.37 45.70
N LEU A 340 -36.78 3.44 46.73
CA LEU A 340 -36.99 4.32 47.90
C LEU A 340 -37.12 5.80 47.52
N THR A 341 -36.49 6.23 46.42
CA THR A 341 -36.59 7.61 45.95
C THR A 341 -37.98 7.90 45.36
N GLU A 342 -38.53 6.96 44.58
CA GLU A 342 -39.89 7.06 44.02
C GLU A 342 -40.97 6.99 45.13
N ILE A 343 -40.77 6.12 46.10
CA ILE A 343 -41.63 5.99 47.28
C ILE A 343 -41.65 7.30 48.08
N ASN A 344 -40.49 7.94 48.27
CA ASN A 344 -40.40 9.24 48.93
C ASN A 344 -41.03 10.37 48.11
N ASP A 345 -40.89 10.39 46.78
CA ASP A 345 -41.57 11.38 45.94
C ASP A 345 -43.09 11.23 46.02
N LEU A 346 -43.60 9.99 46.05
CA LEU A 346 -45.03 9.73 46.23
C LEU A 346 -45.52 10.12 47.63
N LYS A 347 -44.76 9.80 48.68
CA LYS A 347 -45.01 10.25 50.06
C LYS A 347 -45.17 11.77 50.09
N ASN A 348 -44.25 12.49 49.45
CA ASN A 348 -44.27 13.95 49.38
C ASN A 348 -45.47 14.48 48.59
N LYS A 349 -45.85 13.83 47.47
CA LYS A 349 -47.05 14.19 46.69
C LYS A 349 -48.35 13.97 47.48
N LEU A 350 -48.45 12.89 48.25
CA LEU A 350 -49.61 12.60 49.10
C LEU A 350 -49.69 13.58 50.27
N LYS A 351 -48.56 13.93 50.87
CA LYS A 351 -48.50 14.96 51.92
C LYS A 351 -48.82 16.37 51.43
N ALA A 352 -48.33 16.74 50.24
CA ALA A 352 -48.64 18.02 49.63
C ALA A 352 -50.15 18.18 49.37
N ARG A 353 -50.89 17.07 49.25
CA ARG A 353 -52.36 17.08 49.16
C ARG A 353 -53.07 17.19 50.52
N ILE A 354 -52.34 17.07 51.65
CA ILE A 354 -52.88 17.09 53.02
C ILE A 354 -52.54 18.41 53.75
N LEU A 355 -51.41 19.05 53.46
CA LEU A 355 -50.92 20.25 54.16
C LEU A 355 -50.71 21.43 53.20
N LEU A 356 -51.67 22.35 53.11
CA LEU A 356 -51.45 23.73 52.65
C LEU A 356 -52.41 24.70 53.36
N PRO A 357 -51.92 25.59 54.23
CA PRO A 357 -52.66 26.76 54.69
C PRO A 357 -52.50 27.90 53.67
N ASP A 358 -53.62 28.47 53.24
CA ASP A 358 -53.74 29.71 52.46
C ASP A 358 -53.12 29.75 51.04
N ARG A 359 -53.92 29.40 50.02
CA ARG A 359 -54.18 30.20 48.80
C ARG A 359 -55.08 29.47 47.77
N HIS A 360 -56.22 30.11 47.47
CA HIS A 360 -57.17 29.97 46.35
C HIS A 360 -57.70 28.58 45.89
N PRO A 361 -59.04 28.43 45.74
CA PRO A 361 -59.69 27.15 45.50
C PRO A 361 -59.91 26.89 44.00
N ALA A 362 -59.15 25.98 43.42
CA ALA A 362 -59.55 25.28 42.21
C ALA A 362 -58.80 23.94 42.15
N GLN A 363 -59.56 22.85 42.23
CA GLN A 363 -59.11 21.45 42.18
C GLN A 363 -58.64 20.87 43.52
N PHE A 364 -59.66 20.65 44.36
CA PHE A 364 -59.73 19.76 45.54
C PHE A 364 -59.01 20.20 46.84
N PRO A 365 -59.59 21.15 47.61
CA PRO A 365 -59.15 21.49 48.95
C PRO A 365 -59.82 20.64 50.05
N LEU A 366 -59.07 20.34 51.11
CA LEU A 366 -59.57 20.06 52.46
C LEU A 366 -59.31 21.30 53.31
N LEU A 367 -60.33 21.80 54.03
CA LEU A 367 -60.23 23.07 54.77
C LEU A 367 -59.99 22.88 56.27
N GLU A 368 -58.97 23.53 56.80
CA GLU A 368 -59.02 24.02 58.18
C GLU A 368 -59.73 25.38 58.17
N GLY A 369 -60.96 25.43 58.70
CA GLY A 369 -61.81 26.62 58.69
C GLY A 369 -63.30 26.28 58.66
N ASN A 370 -64.15 27.29 58.86
CA ASN A 370 -65.61 27.22 59.07
C ASN A 370 -66.46 26.68 57.88
N GLU A 371 -66.00 25.67 57.15
CA GLU A 371 -66.79 24.96 56.13
C GLU A 371 -67.45 23.69 56.68
N ASP A 372 -68.55 23.29 56.03
CA ASP A 372 -69.45 22.20 56.41
C ASP A 372 -68.66 20.90 56.68
N VAL A 373 -68.84 20.35 57.88
CA VAL A 373 -68.08 19.19 58.39
C VAL A 373 -68.24 17.98 57.46
N ALA A 374 -69.40 17.85 56.81
CA ALA A 374 -69.71 16.76 55.89
C ALA A 374 -68.81 16.73 54.64
N TYR A 375 -68.48 17.88 54.04
CA TYR A 375 -67.68 17.96 52.82
C TYR A 375 -66.20 17.58 53.06
N ARG A 376 -65.67 17.92 54.24
CA ARG A 376 -64.30 17.58 54.64
C ARG A 376 -64.11 16.08 54.87
N GLU A 377 -65.09 15.46 55.52
CA GLU A 377 -65.08 14.01 55.73
C GLU A 377 -65.19 13.24 54.40
N GLU A 378 -65.95 13.75 53.42
CA GLU A 378 -66.06 13.14 52.09
C GLU A 378 -64.73 13.13 51.32
N LYS A 379 -63.99 14.25 51.31
CA LYS A 379 -62.69 14.36 50.64
C LYS A 379 -61.59 13.53 51.33
N ASN A 380 -61.60 13.47 52.65
CA ASN A 380 -60.71 12.59 53.41
C ASN A 380 -60.98 11.11 53.11
N LYS A 381 -62.26 10.72 52.96
CA LYS A 381 -62.64 9.37 52.55
C LYS A 381 -62.19 9.05 51.12
N GLU A 382 -62.26 10.01 50.19
CA GLU A 382 -61.75 9.83 48.83
C GLU A 382 -60.23 9.59 48.79
N LEU A 383 -59.44 10.34 49.56
CA LEU A 383 -58.00 10.12 49.68
C LEU A 383 -57.66 8.77 50.32
N LEU A 384 -58.41 8.34 51.35
CA LEU A 384 -58.27 7.00 51.93
C LEU A 384 -58.55 5.89 50.90
N ILE A 385 -59.57 6.06 50.05
CA ILE A 385 -59.86 5.10 48.97
C ILE A 385 -58.72 5.08 47.94
N GLN A 386 -58.14 6.22 47.60
CA GLN A 386 -56.98 6.28 46.70
C GLN A 386 -55.74 5.61 47.31
N LEU A 387 -55.47 5.83 48.59
CA LEU A 387 -54.37 5.21 49.32
C LEU A 387 -54.55 3.68 49.40
N ASP A 388 -55.76 3.23 49.74
CA ASP A 388 -56.12 1.82 49.80
C ASP A 388 -55.95 1.13 48.44
N ASN A 389 -56.46 1.75 47.37
CA ASN A 389 -56.29 1.24 46.00
C ASN A 389 -54.80 1.21 45.57
N TYR A 390 -53.97 2.11 46.10
CA TYR A 390 -52.54 2.11 45.85
C TYR A 390 -51.84 0.98 46.60
N LEU A 391 -52.17 0.75 47.88
CA LEU A 391 -51.65 -0.36 48.69
C LEU A 391 -51.94 -1.72 48.04
N HIS A 392 -53.16 -1.90 47.52
CA HIS A 392 -53.54 -3.12 46.80
C HIS A 392 -52.76 -3.35 45.49
N ARG A 393 -52.10 -2.32 44.95
CA ARG A 393 -51.23 -2.43 43.77
C ARG A 393 -49.77 -2.65 44.12
N LEU A 394 -49.39 -2.39 45.37
CA LEU A 394 -48.04 -2.67 45.84
C LEU A 394 -47.88 -4.18 46.04
N SER A 395 -46.88 -4.73 45.38
CA SER A 395 -46.39 -6.06 45.68
C SER A 395 -44.86 -6.02 45.62
N PHE A 396 -44.22 -6.89 46.38
CA PHE A 396 -42.78 -7.06 46.27
C PHE A 396 -42.37 -7.44 44.83
N MET A 397 -43.21 -8.20 44.12
CA MET A 397 -43.03 -8.54 42.71
C MET A 397 -42.97 -7.29 41.79
N TYR A 398 -43.80 -6.28 42.04
CA TYR A 398 -43.77 -5.03 41.29
C TYR A 398 -42.43 -4.29 41.43
N PHE A 399 -41.93 -4.15 42.66
CA PHE A 399 -40.64 -3.51 42.91
C PHE A 399 -39.46 -4.30 42.35
N PHE A 400 -39.55 -5.63 42.42
CA PHE A 400 -38.56 -6.53 41.85
C PHE A 400 -38.50 -6.43 40.32
N GLN A 401 -39.65 -6.34 39.65
CA GLN A 401 -39.72 -6.19 38.20
C GLN A 401 -39.17 -4.85 37.72
N GLN A 402 -39.41 -3.75 38.45
CA GLN A 402 -38.80 -2.45 38.16
C GLN A 402 -37.28 -2.49 38.27
N MET A 403 -36.74 -3.22 39.26
CA MET A 403 -35.30 -3.43 39.39
C MET A 403 -34.72 -4.21 38.21
N ILE A 404 -35.39 -5.27 37.75
CA ILE A 404 -34.96 -6.07 36.58
C ILE A 404 -34.92 -5.23 35.31
N THR A 405 -35.94 -4.42 35.03
CA THR A 405 -35.96 -3.55 33.84
C THR A 405 -34.78 -2.57 33.85
N GLN A 406 -34.50 -1.94 35.00
CA GLN A 406 -33.34 -1.05 35.14
C GLN A 406 -32.01 -1.79 34.99
N LEU A 407 -31.93 -3.06 35.39
CA LEU A 407 -30.75 -3.92 35.20
C LEU A 407 -30.48 -4.22 33.72
N GLU A 408 -31.52 -4.55 32.97
CA GLU A 408 -31.41 -4.79 31.53
C GLU A 408 -30.91 -3.54 30.79
N GLU A 409 -31.41 -2.35 31.17
CA GLU A 409 -30.94 -1.07 30.62
C GLU A 409 -29.45 -0.79 30.95
N VAL A 410 -29.01 -1.08 32.18
CA VAL A 410 -27.60 -0.95 32.58
C VAL A 410 -26.72 -1.96 31.83
N ALA A 411 -27.14 -3.20 31.66
CA ALA A 411 -26.37 -4.23 30.95
C ALA A 411 -26.20 -3.90 29.45
N VAL A 412 -27.26 -3.43 28.80
CA VAL A 412 -27.22 -3.01 27.38
C VAL A 412 -26.31 -1.79 27.20
N SER A 413 -26.40 -0.79 28.08
CA SER A 413 -25.53 0.39 28.02
C SER A 413 -24.06 0.06 28.26
N GLN A 414 -23.75 -0.85 29.20
CA GLN A 414 -22.39 -1.37 29.39
C GLN A 414 -21.83 -2.09 28.17
N SER A 415 -22.62 -2.96 27.55
CA SER A 415 -22.20 -3.73 26.36
C SER A 415 -21.82 -2.80 25.21
N ARG A 416 -22.61 -1.74 25.01
CA ARG A 416 -22.32 -0.69 24.03
C ARG A 416 -21.04 0.07 24.36
N LEU A 417 -20.87 0.50 25.61
CA LEU A 417 -19.65 1.20 26.06
C LEU A 417 -18.39 0.35 25.88
N LYS A 418 -18.46 -0.96 26.12
CA LYS A 418 -17.34 -1.90 25.92
C LYS A 418 -16.94 -1.98 24.44
N GLU A 419 -17.89 -2.01 23.51
CA GLU A 419 -17.57 -2.01 22.07
C GLU A 419 -16.98 -0.66 21.63
N GLU A 420 -17.51 0.47 22.15
CA GLU A 420 -16.94 1.80 21.89
C GLU A 420 -15.51 1.94 22.43
N ILE A 421 -15.23 1.42 23.63
CA ILE A 421 -13.87 1.37 24.21
C ILE A 421 -12.94 0.54 23.33
N LYS A 422 -13.39 -0.63 22.87
CA LYS A 422 -12.61 -1.50 22.00
C LYS A 422 -12.27 -0.79 20.68
N GLN A 423 -13.23 -0.06 20.10
CA GLN A 423 -13.00 0.72 18.89
C GLN A 423 -11.99 1.86 19.14
N LEU A 424 -12.12 2.61 20.24
CA LEU A 424 -11.16 3.65 20.63
C LEU A 424 -9.75 3.08 20.85
N LYS A 425 -9.64 1.91 21.51
CA LYS A 425 -8.36 1.22 21.70
C LYS A 425 -7.74 0.82 20.36
N ASP A 426 -8.54 0.33 19.42
CA ASP A 426 -8.07 0.00 18.08
C ASP A 426 -7.58 1.24 17.32
N ASP A 427 -8.27 2.38 17.44
CA ASP A 427 -7.89 3.64 16.78
C ASP A 427 -6.62 4.27 17.40
N ILE A 428 -6.47 4.22 18.72
CA ILE A 428 -5.23 4.62 19.42
C ILE A 428 -4.08 3.69 19.03
N LEU A 429 -4.31 2.37 18.97
CA LEU A 429 -3.30 1.42 18.55
C LEU A 429 -2.87 1.66 17.09
N ARG A 430 -3.81 1.98 16.18
CA ARG A 430 -3.48 2.41 14.80
C ARG A 430 -2.53 3.59 14.77
N TYR A 431 -2.78 4.61 15.59
CA TYR A 431 -1.91 5.76 15.70
C TYR A 431 -0.51 5.36 16.14
N GLN A 432 -0.42 4.63 17.26
CA GLN A 432 0.86 4.22 17.85
C GLN A 432 1.70 3.35 16.91
N LEU A 433 1.06 2.47 16.14
CA LEU A 433 1.73 1.58 15.20
C LEU A 433 2.42 2.31 14.05
N PHE A 434 1.87 3.44 13.60
CA PHE A 434 2.38 4.22 12.45
C PHE A 434 3.02 5.56 12.82
N LEU A 435 3.13 5.87 14.12
CA LEU A 435 3.75 7.09 14.63
C LEU A 435 5.19 7.31 14.13
N GLY A 436 5.94 6.24 13.95
CA GLY A 436 7.30 6.23 13.42
C GLY A 436 7.40 6.12 11.91
N ALA A 437 6.30 6.16 11.15
CA ALA A 437 6.34 5.94 9.71
C ALA A 437 7.12 7.03 8.96
N GLU A 438 7.01 8.30 9.34
CA GLU A 438 7.83 9.38 8.78
C GLU A 438 9.32 9.18 9.06
N HIS A 439 9.66 8.76 10.29
CA HIS A 439 11.03 8.45 10.65
C HIS A 439 11.57 7.26 9.84
N TYR A 440 10.79 6.19 9.71
CA TYR A 440 11.13 5.05 8.85
C TYR A 440 11.34 5.47 7.39
N LEU A 441 10.47 6.32 6.84
CA LEU A 441 10.58 6.84 5.48
C LEU A 441 11.84 7.68 5.28
N ALA A 442 12.19 8.52 6.26
CA ALA A 442 13.43 9.30 6.23
C ALA A 442 14.67 8.41 6.24
N THR A 443 14.69 7.36 7.08
CA THR A 443 15.78 6.36 7.09
C THR A 443 15.85 5.60 5.77
N LEU A 444 14.71 5.18 5.22
CA LEU A 444 14.64 4.51 3.92
C LEU A 444 15.18 5.40 2.80
N ASP A 445 14.81 6.69 2.77
CA ASP A 445 15.30 7.65 1.78
C ASP A 445 16.82 7.84 1.90
N LYS A 446 17.35 7.93 3.12
CA LYS A 446 18.79 8.04 3.38
C LYS A 446 19.56 6.81 2.90
N GLU A 447 19.11 5.61 3.26
CA GLU A 447 19.77 4.35 2.86
C GLU A 447 19.71 4.14 1.34
N LEU A 448 18.55 4.40 0.74
CA LEU A 448 18.39 4.33 -0.72
C LEU A 448 19.31 5.35 -1.42
N GLN A 449 19.34 6.60 -0.96
CA GLN A 449 20.20 7.63 -1.54
C GLN A 449 21.68 7.27 -1.42
N SER A 450 22.10 6.70 -0.29
CA SER A 450 23.46 6.19 -0.08
C SER A 450 23.84 5.15 -1.14
N VAL A 451 23.02 4.12 -1.34
CA VAL A 451 23.28 3.08 -2.35
C VAL A 451 23.27 3.65 -3.77
N MET A 452 22.29 4.51 -4.06
CA MET A 452 22.16 5.15 -5.36
C MET A 452 23.37 6.06 -5.67
N SER A 453 23.90 6.80 -4.70
CA SER A 453 25.07 7.66 -4.92
C SER A 453 26.28 6.91 -5.52
N GLY A 454 26.50 5.66 -5.10
CA GLY A 454 27.56 4.80 -5.63
C GLY A 454 27.35 4.38 -7.09
N LEU A 455 26.09 4.24 -7.53
CA LEU A 455 25.74 3.87 -8.91
C LEU A 455 25.83 5.06 -9.88
N ARG A 456 25.57 6.27 -9.40
CA ARG A 456 25.59 7.49 -10.23
C ARG A 456 26.94 7.70 -10.91
N GLY A 457 28.05 7.40 -10.23
CA GLY A 457 29.39 7.58 -10.77
C GLY A 457 29.66 6.81 -12.06
N ASP A 458 28.96 5.69 -12.28
CA ASP A 458 29.07 4.88 -13.50
C ASP A 458 28.06 5.29 -14.59
N ILE A 459 26.85 5.73 -14.21
CA ILE A 459 25.80 6.15 -15.16
C ILE A 459 26.06 7.54 -15.73
N GLN A 460 26.37 8.50 -14.86
CA GLN A 460 26.44 9.91 -15.23
C GLN A 460 27.40 10.15 -16.40
N PRO A 461 28.66 9.64 -16.39
CA PRO A 461 29.57 9.88 -17.51
C PRO A 461 29.08 9.27 -18.83
N PHE A 462 28.32 8.17 -18.78
CA PHE A 462 27.78 7.54 -19.98
C PHE A 462 26.67 8.39 -20.59
N VAL A 463 25.69 8.81 -19.78
CA VAL A 463 24.57 9.63 -20.24
C VAL A 463 25.09 10.97 -20.76
N GLU A 464 25.95 11.64 -20.01
CA GLU A 464 26.51 12.94 -20.39
C GLU A 464 27.28 12.84 -21.72
N LYS A 465 28.22 11.89 -21.83
CA LYS A 465 29.06 11.73 -23.02
C LYS A 465 28.29 11.37 -24.28
N ILE A 466 27.24 10.55 -24.19
CA ILE A 466 26.44 10.22 -25.38
C ILE A 466 25.52 11.38 -25.75
N MET A 467 24.90 12.04 -24.78
CA MET A 467 24.02 13.17 -25.06
C MET A 467 24.77 14.37 -25.64
N GLU A 468 26.03 14.58 -25.26
CA GLU A 468 26.92 15.59 -25.88
C GLU A 468 27.06 15.41 -27.41
N LEU A 469 26.89 14.20 -27.94
CA LEU A 469 26.94 13.94 -29.38
C LEU A 469 25.73 14.53 -30.12
N PHE A 470 24.64 14.77 -29.40
CA PHE A 470 23.38 15.25 -29.95
C PHE A 470 23.07 16.70 -29.62
N THR A 471 23.82 17.30 -28.70
CA THR A 471 23.76 18.73 -28.40
C THR A 471 24.57 19.58 -29.39
N GLY A 472 25.42 18.98 -30.22
CA GLY A 472 26.25 19.66 -31.23
C GLY A 472 25.50 20.20 -32.47
N GLY A 473 24.20 20.45 -32.38
CA GLY A 473 23.35 20.82 -33.51
C GLY A 473 22.41 21.97 -33.19
N ALA A 474 22.95 23.15 -32.85
CA ALA A 474 22.39 24.50 -33.07
C ALA A 474 23.18 25.57 -32.29
N LYS A 475 23.62 25.26 -31.06
CA LYS A 475 24.41 26.13 -30.19
C LYS A 475 25.48 25.27 -29.48
N ASN A 476 26.77 25.58 -29.60
CA ASN A 476 27.89 24.77 -29.07
C ASN A 476 27.99 24.76 -27.51
N THR A 477 26.88 24.93 -26.80
CA THR A 477 26.84 25.24 -25.36
C THR A 477 25.89 24.37 -24.55
N GLU A 478 25.17 23.42 -25.18
CA GLU A 478 24.21 22.58 -24.46
C GLU A 478 24.89 21.38 -23.77
N LYS A 479 24.62 21.19 -22.48
CA LYS A 479 25.13 20.10 -21.64
C LYS A 479 24.03 19.48 -20.82
N ILE A 480 23.94 18.16 -20.78
CA ILE A 480 23.08 17.46 -19.83
C ILE A 480 23.84 17.22 -18.53
N LYS A 481 23.15 17.21 -17.40
CA LYS A 481 23.73 16.85 -16.11
C LYS A 481 22.73 16.05 -15.29
N ILE A 482 23.22 15.05 -14.58
CA ILE A 482 22.49 14.35 -13.53
C ILE A 482 23.06 14.82 -12.19
N ASP A 483 22.25 15.44 -11.33
CA ASP A 483 22.70 15.94 -10.02
C ASP A 483 22.74 14.85 -8.93
N GLU A 484 23.15 15.22 -7.71
CA GLU A 484 23.26 14.31 -6.56
C GLU A 484 21.92 13.73 -6.10
N ASN A 485 20.81 14.36 -6.47
CA ASN A 485 19.45 13.93 -6.18
C ASN A 485 18.81 13.23 -7.37
N TRP A 486 19.60 12.82 -8.37
CA TRP A 486 19.13 12.18 -9.60
C TRP A 486 18.19 13.04 -10.43
N LYS A 487 18.24 14.36 -10.27
CA LYS A 487 17.55 15.30 -11.15
C LYS A 487 18.34 15.47 -12.43
N ILE A 488 17.64 15.38 -13.55
CA ILE A 488 18.23 15.47 -14.88
C ILE A 488 17.83 16.80 -15.51
N SER A 489 18.81 17.65 -15.79
CA SER A 489 18.62 18.98 -16.38
C SER A 489 19.49 19.15 -17.62
N VAL A 490 19.02 19.95 -18.57
CA VAL A 490 19.82 20.46 -19.70
C VAL A 490 20.18 21.91 -19.42
N PHE A 491 21.46 22.23 -19.57
CA PHE A 491 22.03 23.56 -19.44
C PHE A 491 22.44 24.06 -20.82
N TYR A 492 22.04 25.27 -21.21
CA TYR A 492 22.49 25.89 -22.46
C TYR A 492 22.73 27.39 -22.26
N GLU A 493 23.52 27.98 -23.15
CA GLU A 493 23.77 29.42 -23.12
C GLU A 493 22.82 30.17 -24.08
N GLU A 494 22.18 31.21 -23.56
CA GLU A 494 21.29 32.08 -24.31
C GLU A 494 21.83 33.51 -24.38
N ASN A 495 21.97 34.02 -25.60
CA ASN A 495 22.33 35.42 -25.84
C ASN A 495 21.06 36.25 -25.87
N LEU A 496 20.67 36.77 -24.71
CA LEU A 496 19.69 37.85 -24.63
C LEU A 496 20.40 39.11 -25.12
N GLY A 497 20.01 39.65 -26.28
CA GLY A 497 20.71 40.72 -27.02
C GLY A 497 21.04 42.03 -26.27
N ASN A 498 20.74 42.11 -24.96
CA ASN A 498 21.02 43.22 -24.06
C ASN A 498 22.04 42.89 -22.95
N VAL A 499 22.69 41.72 -22.96
CA VAL A 499 23.68 41.31 -21.94
C VAL A 499 25.02 40.97 -22.62
N GLU A 500 26.13 41.54 -22.13
CA GLU A 500 27.49 41.31 -22.67
C GLU A 500 27.98 39.85 -22.50
N LYS A 501 27.33 39.06 -21.65
CA LYS A 501 27.66 37.65 -21.39
C LYS A 501 26.43 36.76 -21.61
N PRO A 502 26.61 35.57 -22.21
CA PRO A 502 25.55 34.58 -22.32
C PRO A 502 25.00 34.21 -20.94
N VAL A 503 23.69 34.05 -20.84
CA VAL A 503 23.04 33.57 -19.61
C VAL A 503 22.93 32.05 -19.71
N THR A 504 23.40 31.32 -18.70
CA THR A 504 23.16 29.87 -18.60
C THR A 504 21.73 29.62 -18.14
N VAL A 505 20.96 28.93 -18.95
CA VAL A 505 19.57 28.54 -18.68
C VAL A 505 19.53 27.05 -18.32
N GLU A 506 18.78 26.72 -17.27
CA GLU A 506 18.45 25.35 -16.86
C GLU A 506 17.03 25.01 -17.29
N ILE A 507 16.87 23.88 -17.99
CA ILE A 507 15.58 23.43 -18.52
C ILE A 507 15.48 21.90 -18.49
N SER A 508 14.27 21.36 -18.31
CA SER A 508 14.08 19.92 -18.33
C SER A 508 14.29 19.32 -19.74
N PRO A 509 14.85 18.11 -19.86
CA PRO A 509 15.01 17.42 -21.15
C PRO A 509 13.70 17.31 -21.94
N MET A 510 12.58 17.13 -21.24
CA MET A 510 11.24 17.01 -21.83
C MET A 510 10.79 18.31 -22.52
N LYS A 511 11.13 19.48 -21.97
CA LYS A 511 10.80 20.77 -22.59
C LYS A 511 11.81 21.19 -23.65
N PHE A 512 13.06 20.77 -23.51
CA PHE A 512 14.15 21.22 -24.37
C PHE A 512 14.24 20.44 -25.68
N TYR A 513 14.14 19.10 -25.62
CA TYR A 513 14.35 18.26 -26.78
C TYR A 513 13.09 18.15 -27.63
N ASN A 514 13.28 18.16 -28.95
CA ASN A 514 12.24 17.71 -29.87
C ASN A 514 12.00 16.20 -29.72
N THR A 515 10.90 15.70 -30.31
CA THR A 515 10.49 14.29 -30.20
C THR A 515 11.61 13.30 -30.49
N PHE A 516 12.44 13.55 -31.51
CA PHE A 516 13.55 12.66 -31.87
C PHE A 516 14.67 12.64 -30.81
N ARG A 517 15.17 13.82 -30.41
CA ARG A 517 16.22 13.93 -29.40
C ARG A 517 15.74 13.41 -28.04
N TYR A 518 14.45 13.58 -27.74
CA TYR A 518 13.85 13.08 -26.52
C TYR A 518 13.78 11.54 -26.50
N LYS A 519 13.40 10.89 -27.61
CA LYS A 519 13.46 9.43 -27.74
C LYS A 519 14.88 8.90 -27.50
N LEU A 520 15.89 9.52 -28.14
CA LEU A 520 17.30 9.18 -27.95
C LEU A 520 17.74 9.32 -26.49
N PHE A 521 17.33 10.41 -25.84
CA PHE A 521 17.56 10.63 -24.42
C PHE A 521 16.99 9.49 -23.55
N CYS A 522 15.72 9.13 -23.75
CA CYS A 522 15.08 8.04 -22.99
C CYS A 522 15.81 6.70 -23.18
N MET A 523 16.19 6.37 -24.41
CA MET A 523 16.97 5.16 -24.68
C MET A 523 18.34 5.17 -24.00
N MET A 524 19.01 6.32 -23.95
CA MET A 524 20.30 6.44 -23.27
C MET A 524 20.21 6.26 -21.77
N LEU A 525 19.14 6.74 -21.14
CA LEU A 525 18.88 6.44 -19.73
C LEU A 525 18.75 4.93 -19.50
N ARG A 526 17.99 4.22 -20.33
CA ARG A 526 17.82 2.76 -20.20
C ARG A 526 19.11 1.99 -20.44
N ILE A 527 19.76 2.25 -21.58
CA ILE A 527 21.00 1.57 -21.98
C ILE A 527 22.14 1.83 -20.99
N SER A 528 22.30 3.07 -20.53
CA SER A 528 23.32 3.42 -19.52
C SER A 528 23.12 2.62 -18.23
N THR A 529 21.86 2.52 -17.80
CA THR A 529 21.48 1.74 -16.63
C THR A 529 21.77 0.25 -16.84
N ALA A 530 21.43 -0.30 -18.00
CA ALA A 530 21.74 -1.70 -18.33
C ALA A 530 23.24 -2.00 -18.32
N VAL A 531 24.05 -1.15 -18.95
CA VAL A 531 25.51 -1.31 -19.01
C VAL A 531 26.13 -1.18 -17.61
N CYS A 532 25.65 -0.22 -16.81
CA CYS A 532 26.04 -0.09 -15.41
C CYS A 532 25.70 -1.35 -14.61
N MET A 533 24.49 -1.88 -14.76
CA MET A 533 24.05 -3.11 -14.10
C MET A 533 24.91 -4.31 -14.46
N MET A 534 25.25 -4.48 -15.76
CA MET A 534 26.14 -5.53 -16.22
C MET A 534 27.53 -5.46 -15.57
N LYS A 535 28.13 -4.25 -15.49
CA LYS A 535 29.42 -4.05 -14.81
C LYS A 535 29.31 -4.35 -13.32
N THR A 536 28.31 -3.79 -12.66
CA THR A 536 28.17 -3.84 -11.20
C THR A 536 27.84 -5.23 -10.68
N HIS A 537 26.94 -5.95 -11.36
CA HIS A 537 26.56 -7.32 -10.99
C HIS A 537 27.36 -8.40 -11.71
N ARG A 538 28.36 -8.01 -12.52
CA ARG A 538 29.26 -8.92 -13.25
C ARG A 538 28.50 -9.96 -14.08
N PHE A 539 27.59 -9.50 -14.92
CA PHE A 539 26.92 -10.32 -15.92
C PHE A 539 26.98 -9.66 -17.30
N LEU A 540 26.79 -10.45 -18.34
CA LEU A 540 26.64 -9.97 -19.71
C LEU A 540 25.25 -10.36 -20.21
N PHE A 541 24.53 -9.43 -20.82
CA PHE A 541 23.19 -9.66 -21.37
C PHE A 541 23.02 -8.82 -22.65
N PRO A 542 22.18 -9.22 -23.62
CA PRO A 542 21.95 -8.40 -24.81
C PRO A 542 21.18 -7.12 -24.48
N ILE A 543 21.51 -6.03 -25.17
CA ILE A 543 20.63 -4.87 -25.26
C ILE A 543 19.71 -5.08 -26.46
N ILE A 544 18.40 -5.01 -26.24
CA ILE A 544 17.36 -5.37 -27.21
C ILE A 544 16.51 -4.13 -27.52
N LEU A 545 16.46 -3.74 -28.80
CA LEU A 545 15.73 -2.56 -29.28
C LEU A 545 14.59 -2.98 -30.22
N ASP A 546 13.34 -2.59 -29.94
CA ASP A 546 12.19 -2.83 -30.82
C ASP A 546 11.66 -1.55 -31.46
N ASP A 547 11.91 -1.42 -32.76
CA ASP A 547 11.27 -0.46 -33.67
C ASP A 547 11.20 1.01 -33.20
N LEU A 548 12.25 1.46 -32.52
CA LEU A 548 12.31 2.76 -31.83
C LEU A 548 12.49 3.98 -32.75
N PHE A 549 12.96 3.75 -33.98
CA PHE A 549 13.51 4.78 -34.87
C PHE A 549 12.74 4.81 -36.20
N TYR A 550 12.25 5.98 -36.61
CA TYR A 550 11.45 6.18 -37.84
C TYR A 550 12.08 7.16 -38.83
N ALA A 551 11.92 6.91 -40.13
CA ALA A 551 12.51 7.69 -41.24
C ALA A 551 12.23 9.18 -41.13
N SER A 552 10.98 9.48 -40.73
CA SER A 552 10.45 10.82 -40.52
C SER A 552 11.18 11.60 -39.43
N ASP A 553 11.82 10.91 -38.49
CA ASP A 553 12.59 11.51 -37.42
C ASP A 553 14.01 11.93 -37.88
N PHE A 554 14.43 11.56 -39.12
CA PHE A 554 15.82 11.71 -39.59
C PHE A 554 16.04 12.86 -40.58
N TYR A 555 16.27 14.06 -40.06
CA TYR A 555 17.01 15.06 -40.82
C TYR A 555 18.52 14.76 -40.91
N ASN A 556 19.05 13.80 -40.12
CA ASN A 556 20.49 13.47 -40.12
C ASN A 556 20.77 11.98 -39.82
N ARG A 557 20.80 11.14 -40.86
CA ARG A 557 21.34 9.75 -40.83
C ARG A 557 22.72 9.66 -40.13
N ARG A 558 23.52 10.73 -40.23
CA ARG A 558 24.80 10.90 -39.54
C ARG A 558 24.69 10.75 -38.02
N LEU A 559 23.62 11.22 -37.40
CA LEU A 559 23.43 11.19 -35.95
C LEU A 559 23.23 9.75 -35.44
N ILE A 560 22.43 8.92 -36.12
CA ILE A 560 22.26 7.50 -35.77
C ILE A 560 23.59 6.76 -35.88
N LYS A 561 24.37 7.05 -36.94
CA LYS A 561 25.68 6.44 -37.10
C LYS A 561 26.61 6.81 -35.93
N GLN A 562 26.73 8.11 -35.62
CA GLN A 562 27.54 8.62 -34.51
C GLN A 562 27.10 8.08 -33.15
N PHE A 563 25.79 7.94 -32.97
CA PHE A 563 25.17 7.32 -31.81
C PHE A 563 25.63 5.88 -31.61
N ILE A 564 25.41 5.02 -32.60
CA ILE A 564 25.78 3.60 -32.52
C ILE A 564 27.28 3.46 -32.32
N GLU A 565 28.08 4.22 -33.06
CA GLU A 565 29.54 4.23 -32.92
C GLU A 565 30.01 4.58 -31.50
N SER A 566 29.32 5.49 -30.82
CA SER A 566 29.70 5.97 -29.50
C SER A 566 29.15 5.07 -28.40
N PHE A 567 27.88 4.66 -28.51
CA PHE A 567 27.26 3.63 -27.68
C PHE A 567 28.13 2.37 -27.62
N VAL A 568 28.52 1.85 -28.78
CA VAL A 568 29.38 0.66 -28.89
C VAL A 568 30.73 0.91 -28.22
N SER A 569 31.39 2.03 -28.53
CA SER A 569 32.72 2.35 -28.00
C SER A 569 32.72 2.52 -26.48
N ILE A 570 31.72 3.19 -25.92
CA ILE A 570 31.64 3.47 -24.49
C ILE A 570 31.24 2.18 -23.76
N SER A 571 30.29 1.41 -24.29
CA SER A 571 29.92 0.11 -23.71
C SER A 571 31.11 -0.85 -23.64
N GLU A 572 31.98 -0.88 -24.66
CA GLU A 572 33.22 -1.67 -24.64
C GLU A 572 34.27 -1.14 -23.65
N GLN A 573 34.33 0.17 -23.41
CA GLN A 573 35.20 0.74 -22.38
C GLN A 573 34.79 0.27 -20.98
N ILE A 574 33.48 0.11 -20.75
CA ILE A 574 32.92 -0.27 -19.45
C ILE A 574 32.91 -1.78 -19.25
N LEU A 575 32.41 -2.54 -20.24
CA LEU A 575 32.23 -3.99 -20.13
C LEU A 575 33.43 -4.78 -20.60
N GLY A 576 34.27 -4.21 -21.48
CA GLY A 576 35.34 -4.90 -22.20
C GLY A 576 34.98 -5.19 -23.67
N LYS A 577 36.02 -5.39 -24.49
CA LYS A 577 35.86 -5.70 -25.92
C LYS A 577 35.09 -7.00 -26.13
N ASN A 578 34.24 -7.03 -27.14
CA ASN A 578 33.40 -8.19 -27.50
C ASN A 578 32.42 -8.67 -26.42
N HIS A 579 32.15 -7.88 -25.38
CA HIS A 579 31.15 -8.23 -24.35
C HIS A 579 29.76 -7.64 -24.62
N LEU A 580 29.65 -6.63 -25.48
CA LEU A 580 28.36 -6.09 -25.92
C LEU A 580 27.71 -6.99 -26.98
N GLN A 581 26.45 -7.38 -26.76
CA GLN A 581 25.54 -7.93 -27.76
C GLN A 581 24.38 -6.95 -27.96
N LEU A 582 24.16 -6.51 -29.20
CA LEU A 582 23.03 -5.65 -29.57
C LEU A 582 22.06 -6.46 -30.44
N ILE A 583 20.80 -6.51 -30.06
CA ILE A 583 19.70 -7.08 -30.86
C ILE A 583 18.78 -5.92 -31.23
N CYS A 584 18.57 -5.67 -32.52
CA CYS A 584 17.78 -4.54 -32.98
C CYS A 584 16.82 -4.98 -34.09
N PHE A 585 15.54 -4.65 -33.90
CA PHE A 585 14.50 -4.80 -34.91
C PHE A 585 14.10 -3.43 -35.43
N THR A 586 13.97 -3.29 -36.74
CA THR A 586 13.47 -2.06 -37.36
C THR A 586 12.66 -2.37 -38.62
N HIS A 587 11.67 -1.55 -38.94
CA HIS A 587 11.08 -1.53 -40.29
C HIS A 587 11.80 -0.59 -41.25
N ASP A 588 12.75 0.19 -40.76
CA ASP A 588 13.37 1.28 -41.47
C ASP A 588 14.75 0.89 -42.06
N GLU A 589 14.81 0.87 -43.38
CA GLU A 589 16.03 0.56 -44.14
C GLU A 589 17.14 1.63 -43.93
N ILE A 590 16.79 2.89 -43.65
CA ILE A 590 17.74 3.97 -43.35
C ILE A 590 18.42 3.72 -42.01
N VAL A 591 17.64 3.35 -40.98
CA VAL A 591 18.16 2.99 -39.65
C VAL A 591 19.07 1.78 -39.76
N PHE A 592 18.58 0.73 -40.43
CA PHE A 592 19.34 -0.48 -40.68
C PHE A 592 20.69 -0.19 -41.35
N THR A 593 20.68 0.63 -42.40
CA THR A 593 21.91 0.99 -43.12
C THR A 593 22.84 1.87 -42.27
N ALA A 594 22.31 2.78 -41.46
CA ALA A 594 23.12 3.60 -40.56
C ALA A 594 23.84 2.76 -39.48
N ILE A 595 23.15 1.77 -38.89
CA ILE A 595 23.75 0.82 -37.95
C ILE A 595 24.83 -0.01 -38.66
N TYR A 596 24.55 -0.50 -39.87
CA TYR A 596 25.52 -1.25 -40.67
C TYR A 596 26.80 -0.44 -40.93
N GLU A 597 26.68 0.81 -41.36
CA GLU A 597 27.83 1.69 -41.60
C GLU A 597 28.62 2.02 -40.34
N ALA A 598 27.94 2.23 -39.21
CA ALA A 598 28.57 2.47 -37.91
C ALA A 598 29.45 1.28 -37.49
N VAL A 599 28.91 0.07 -37.61
CA VAL A 599 29.61 -1.17 -37.23
C VAL A 599 30.77 -1.46 -38.18
N ARG A 600 30.55 -1.32 -39.50
CA ARG A 600 31.58 -1.56 -40.52
C ARG A 600 32.76 -0.61 -40.37
N GLY A 601 32.52 0.64 -39.96
CA GLY A 601 33.57 1.64 -39.77
C GLY A 601 34.52 1.37 -38.58
N LYS A 602 34.08 0.61 -37.57
CA LYS A 602 34.85 0.40 -36.32
C LYS A 602 35.25 -1.06 -36.02
N ARG A 603 34.66 -2.08 -36.66
CA ARG A 603 34.84 -3.51 -36.26
C ARG A 603 35.10 -4.45 -37.44
N LYS A 604 35.62 -5.66 -37.12
CA LYS A 604 35.50 -6.84 -37.99
C LYS A 604 34.02 -7.29 -37.98
N ILE A 605 33.39 -7.33 -39.15
CA ILE A 605 31.96 -7.65 -39.38
C ILE A 605 31.49 -8.93 -38.65
N GLY A 606 32.38 -9.88 -38.36
CA GLY A 606 32.05 -11.17 -37.74
C GLY A 606 31.45 -11.16 -36.32
N SER A 607 31.25 -10.00 -35.68
CA SER A 607 30.49 -9.91 -34.41
C SER A 607 29.04 -9.43 -34.57
N PHE A 608 28.62 -9.08 -35.79
CA PHE A 608 27.26 -8.61 -36.10
C PHE A 608 26.66 -9.40 -37.25
N LEU A 609 25.41 -9.78 -37.09
CA LEU A 609 24.56 -10.37 -38.10
C LEU A 609 23.56 -9.33 -38.58
N PHE A 610 23.45 -9.20 -39.89
CA PHE A 610 22.48 -8.33 -40.54
C PHE A 610 21.57 -9.21 -41.39
N GLY A 611 20.25 -9.06 -41.25
CA GLY A 611 19.30 -9.92 -41.93
C GLY A 611 17.98 -9.25 -42.24
N ARG A 612 17.22 -9.85 -43.15
CA ARG A 612 15.83 -9.47 -43.41
C ARG A 612 14.90 -10.51 -42.78
N LEU A 613 14.00 -10.04 -41.92
CA LEU A 613 12.98 -10.88 -41.30
C LEU A 613 11.89 -11.20 -42.32
N HIS A 614 11.59 -12.48 -42.49
CA HIS A 614 10.50 -12.96 -43.33
C HIS A 614 9.18 -12.97 -42.57
N ASP A 615 8.09 -12.89 -43.32
CA ASP A 615 6.77 -13.18 -42.76
C ASP A 615 6.74 -14.66 -42.33
N TYR A 616 6.37 -14.93 -41.08
CA TYR A 616 6.32 -16.28 -40.52
C TYR A 616 5.46 -17.24 -41.36
N ARG A 617 4.48 -16.70 -42.11
CA ARG A 617 3.59 -17.47 -43.00
C ARG A 617 4.29 -17.98 -44.25
N SER A 618 5.42 -17.39 -44.63
CA SER A 618 6.18 -17.72 -45.85
C SER A 618 7.50 -18.46 -45.59
N VAL A 619 7.82 -18.77 -44.33
CA VAL A 619 9.08 -19.43 -43.99
C VAL A 619 8.97 -20.94 -44.21
N GLU A 620 9.95 -21.52 -44.89
CA GLU A 620 10.08 -22.96 -45.06
C GLU A 620 10.95 -23.58 -43.95
N LYS A 621 10.78 -24.89 -43.73
CA LYS A 621 11.58 -25.63 -42.75
C LYS A 621 13.00 -25.83 -43.28
N ASN A 622 13.99 -25.64 -42.41
CA ASN A 622 15.35 -26.08 -42.69
C ASN A 622 15.49 -27.60 -42.54
N GLU A 623 16.68 -28.13 -42.85
CA GLU A 623 17.03 -29.57 -42.75
C GLU A 623 16.80 -30.17 -41.34
N LYS A 624 16.70 -29.34 -40.30
CA LYS A 624 16.42 -29.74 -38.91
C LYS A 624 14.95 -29.60 -38.53
N GLY A 625 14.07 -29.33 -39.50
CA GLY A 625 12.63 -29.16 -39.28
C GLY A 625 12.21 -27.86 -38.60
N LYS A 626 13.12 -26.88 -38.45
CA LYS A 626 12.85 -25.58 -37.83
C LYS A 626 12.57 -24.52 -38.88
N TYR A 627 11.65 -23.60 -38.59
CA TYR A 627 11.38 -22.43 -39.43
C TYR A 627 12.39 -21.33 -39.11
N GLN A 628 13.35 -21.07 -39.98
CA GLN A 628 14.34 -20.01 -39.79
C GLN A 628 13.79 -18.66 -40.25
N LEU A 629 13.57 -17.73 -39.32
CA LEU A 629 12.76 -16.54 -39.58
C LEU A 629 13.44 -15.44 -40.42
N TYR A 630 14.76 -15.49 -40.62
CA TYR A 630 15.47 -14.45 -41.36
C TYR A 630 16.54 -15.01 -42.29
N VAL A 631 16.78 -14.28 -43.38
CA VAL A 631 17.91 -14.53 -44.29
C VAL A 631 19.02 -13.52 -44.00
N PRO A 632 20.27 -13.96 -43.76
CA PRO A 632 21.42 -13.06 -43.62
C PRO A 632 21.65 -12.28 -44.92
N LEU A 633 21.76 -10.95 -44.80
CA LEU A 633 22.03 -10.07 -45.94
C LEU A 633 23.53 -9.84 -46.16
N CYS A 634 24.37 -10.10 -45.16
CA CYS A 634 25.81 -9.89 -45.22
C CYS A 634 26.56 -11.00 -44.48
N LEU A 635 26.91 -12.07 -45.19
CA LEU A 635 28.07 -12.90 -44.84
C LEU A 635 29.17 -12.47 -45.82
N ASP A 636 30.23 -11.86 -45.31
CA ASP A 636 31.38 -11.50 -46.13
C ASP A 636 31.94 -12.79 -46.76
N ASN A 637 31.62 -13.03 -48.04
CA ASN A 637 32.02 -14.23 -48.79
C ASN A 637 33.53 -14.26 -49.13
N SER A 638 34.35 -13.47 -48.45
CA SER A 638 35.81 -13.39 -48.67
C SER A 638 36.59 -14.66 -48.27
N LYS A 639 35.89 -15.74 -47.88
CA LYS A 639 36.48 -17.08 -47.68
C LYS A 639 35.88 -18.21 -48.53
N LYS A 640 34.95 -17.94 -49.47
CA LYS A 640 34.56 -18.93 -50.50
C LYS A 640 35.23 -18.59 -51.82
N GLY A 641 36.51 -18.93 -51.90
CA GLY A 641 37.33 -18.75 -53.09
C GLY A 641 38.60 -19.58 -52.99
N ARG A 642 38.46 -20.91 -53.13
CA ARG A 642 39.39 -21.89 -53.75
C ARG A 642 39.00 -23.30 -53.31
N GLY A 643 38.45 -24.07 -54.25
CA GLY A 643 38.07 -25.47 -54.08
C GLY A 643 36.59 -25.71 -54.37
N GLU A 644 36.16 -25.50 -55.62
CA GLU A 644 35.96 -26.55 -56.64
C GLU A 644 35.92 -25.88 -58.02
#